data_AF-A0A7R9Q0D7-F1
#
_entry.id   AF-A0A7R9Q0D7-F1
#
_cell.length_a   1.000
_cell.length_b   1.000
_cell.length_c   1.000
_cell.angle_alpha   90.00
_cell.angle_beta   90.00
_cell.angle_gamma   90.00
#
_symmetry.space_group_name_H-M   'P 1'
#
loop_
_entity.id
_entity.type
_entity.pdbx_description
1 polymer ?
#
loop_
_entity_poly.entity_id
_entity_poly.type
_entity_poly.pdbx_seq_one_letter_code
_entity_poly.pdbx_strand_id
1 'polypeptide(L)'
;FIDLTIVKMFVTVLGYLACIVFQNDHIVPDVINACPSTTSKITFPGKVAVNLGTHLTPDQTSQQPQVEWPTKCGGLYTLAMVDPDAPSRAEPTLRNWRHWLVMNIPGNKINKGDIISAFEGPEPPAGSGYHRYVFLVYEQKQGYIKPPSRDDDDDDHRGSFSIKDFATKYNLGEPVAITFSNNISVNLGNKLTPTQVKSQPRVEWPVVPGSLYTLTMLDLDVPSRANPAHRSVKHWMVINIPDANITDGYILDTFLESLPPRGSGLHRYVTLIYRQSHRIEGLVRNDTIESRLMFNMTKFALDNQLGEPVAGNFYHAQWDEYVDVVETDMMFRGAGIVPDVIDASPRERVKVTFPNNITVNLGTHLTPAQTSQQPAVEWPTVQCALYTLALVDLDAPSRADPIYRNVRHWLVMNIPGKQISYGNIIAGFVGPAPPVGTGVHRYVFLVYEQKQGYIEPPPRDDVNRHNFSMEDFATNYTLGEPQDKIVPDVLDACPRYTLKITFPSKASAKLGNELTLAQVKDEPRVVWPTTCGSLYTLAMMDADIPVTLRSAKHWLVVNIPGNNITDGDILAGFIPSGPPEGSGIHRYVTVVYRQPHRIDGLIRNDTIESRVSFDVTKFARNYKLGKPLAGNFYHAQWEKSSA
;
A
#
# COMPACT_ATOMS: atom_id res chain seq x y z
N PHE A 1 40.27 -30.63 -13.08
CA PHE A 1 38.96 -30.24 -12.52
C PHE A 1 39.11 -28.86 -11.93
N ILE A 2 38.56 -27.82 -12.58
CA ILE A 2 38.57 -26.46 -12.04
C ILE A 2 37.46 -26.41 -10.98
N ASP A 3 37.82 -26.00 -9.77
CA ASP A 3 36.92 -25.90 -8.61
C ASP A 3 35.78 -24.89 -8.88
N LEU A 4 34.53 -25.36 -8.82
CA LEU A 4 33.33 -24.54 -9.05
C LEU A 4 33.21 -23.37 -8.07
N THR A 5 33.89 -23.43 -6.93
CA THR A 5 33.91 -22.39 -5.89
C THR A 5 34.72 -21.18 -6.34
N ILE A 6 35.87 -21.42 -6.98
CA ILE A 6 36.77 -20.36 -7.51
C ILE A 6 36.11 -19.67 -8.72
N VAL A 7 35.43 -20.43 -9.59
CA VAL A 7 34.70 -19.88 -10.75
C VAL A 7 33.54 -18.97 -10.31
N LYS A 8 32.78 -19.34 -9.27
CA LYS A 8 31.70 -18.51 -8.71
C LYS A 8 32.23 -17.23 -8.03
N MET A 9 33.38 -17.29 -7.38
CA MET A 9 34.02 -16.11 -6.75
C MET A 9 34.48 -15.09 -7.81
N PHE A 10 35.09 -15.56 -8.91
CA PHE A 10 35.51 -14.70 -10.03
C PHE A 10 34.33 -14.05 -10.77
N VAL A 11 33.22 -14.78 -10.99
CA VAL A 11 32.02 -14.24 -11.66
C VAL A 11 31.36 -13.13 -10.83
N THR A 12 31.37 -13.25 -9.49
CA THR A 12 30.77 -12.27 -8.57
C THR A 12 31.59 -10.96 -8.49
N VAL A 13 32.94 -11.06 -8.51
CA VAL A 13 33.84 -9.89 -8.51
C VAL A 13 33.79 -9.13 -9.84
N LEU A 14 33.67 -9.82 -10.98
CA LEU A 14 33.52 -9.19 -12.30
C LEU A 14 32.18 -8.47 -12.47
N GLY A 15 31.08 -9.01 -11.93
CA GLY A 15 29.78 -8.32 -11.91
C GLY A 15 29.79 -7.02 -11.08
N TYR A 16 30.55 -7.00 -9.98
CA TYR A 16 30.71 -5.82 -9.12
C TYR A 16 31.49 -4.69 -9.81
N LEU A 17 32.65 -5.00 -10.41
CA LEU A 17 33.42 -4.05 -11.23
C LEU A 17 32.60 -3.51 -12.41
N ALA A 18 31.77 -4.36 -13.01
CA ALA A 18 30.90 -3.96 -14.10
C ALA A 18 29.85 -2.93 -13.69
N CYS A 19 29.24 -3.10 -12.52
CA CYS A 19 28.25 -2.15 -12.03
C CYS A 19 28.85 -0.77 -11.78
N ILE A 20 30.06 -0.69 -11.22
CA ILE A 20 30.77 0.57 -11.02
C ILE A 20 31.00 1.30 -12.34
N VAL A 21 31.47 0.59 -13.38
CA VAL A 21 31.69 1.19 -14.71
C VAL A 21 30.36 1.63 -15.33
N PHE A 22 29.31 0.80 -15.24
CA PHE A 22 27.99 1.14 -15.78
C PHE A 22 27.35 2.37 -15.12
N GLN A 23 27.60 2.59 -13.82
CA GLN A 23 27.14 3.77 -13.11
C GLN A 23 27.99 5.00 -13.45
N ASN A 24 29.31 4.88 -13.43
CA ASN A 24 30.23 5.99 -13.74
C ASN A 24 30.06 6.51 -15.16
N ASP A 25 29.84 5.61 -16.11
CA ASP A 25 29.60 5.96 -17.51
C ASP A 25 28.13 6.27 -17.79
N HIS A 26 27.27 6.40 -16.78
CA HIS A 26 25.84 6.68 -16.90
C HIS A 26 25.05 5.70 -17.76
N ILE A 27 25.55 4.48 -17.99
CA ILE A 27 24.79 3.39 -18.64
C ILE A 27 23.57 3.05 -17.79
N VAL A 28 23.74 3.05 -16.47
CA VAL A 28 22.67 3.20 -15.50
C VAL A 28 22.62 4.67 -15.08
N PRO A 29 21.53 5.42 -15.29
CA PRO A 29 20.21 4.98 -15.75
C PRO A 29 19.94 5.19 -17.26
N ASP A 30 20.87 5.71 -18.07
CA ASP A 30 20.54 6.17 -19.44
C ASP A 30 20.00 5.05 -20.34
N VAL A 31 20.58 3.85 -20.23
CA VAL A 31 20.36 2.72 -21.15
C VAL A 31 19.54 1.62 -20.48
N ILE A 32 19.90 1.26 -19.25
CA ILE A 32 19.22 0.22 -18.45
C ILE A 32 18.95 0.72 -17.04
N ASN A 33 17.99 0.09 -16.35
CA ASN A 33 17.53 0.58 -15.04
C ASN A 33 18.34 0.02 -13.87
N ALA A 34 19.05 -1.10 -14.06
CA ALA A 34 19.97 -1.63 -13.06
C ALA A 34 21.11 -2.42 -13.70
N CYS A 35 22.18 -2.61 -12.92
CA CYS A 35 23.39 -3.28 -13.38
C CYS A 35 23.15 -4.76 -13.70
N PRO A 36 23.79 -5.30 -14.74
CA PRO A 36 23.77 -6.73 -15.00
C PRO A 36 24.52 -7.49 -13.90
N SER A 37 24.06 -8.70 -13.58
CA SER A 37 24.66 -9.55 -12.54
C SER A 37 25.96 -10.25 -12.97
N THR A 38 26.33 -10.13 -14.24
CA THR A 38 27.55 -10.71 -14.83
C THR A 38 27.96 -9.94 -16.08
N THR A 39 29.20 -10.15 -16.54
CA THR A 39 29.74 -9.55 -17.76
C THR A 39 29.75 -10.53 -18.93
N SER A 40 29.39 -10.07 -20.12
CA SER A 40 29.72 -10.76 -21.37
C SER A 40 31.19 -10.51 -21.74
N LYS A 41 31.86 -11.53 -22.27
CA LYS A 41 33.19 -11.41 -22.87
C LYS A 41 33.04 -11.10 -24.36
N ILE A 42 33.57 -9.96 -24.80
CA ILE A 42 33.55 -9.54 -26.20
C ILE A 42 34.96 -9.60 -26.77
N THR A 43 35.12 -10.17 -27.95
CA THR A 43 36.41 -10.25 -28.66
C THR A 43 36.21 -9.90 -30.13
N PHE A 44 36.80 -8.80 -30.58
CA PHE A 44 36.80 -8.43 -31.99
C PHE A 44 37.83 -9.28 -32.78
N PRO A 45 37.59 -9.51 -34.09
CA PRO A 45 38.56 -10.15 -34.97
C PRO A 45 39.95 -9.50 -34.86
N GLY A 46 41.01 -10.32 -34.79
CA GLY A 46 42.36 -9.86 -34.42
C GLY A 46 42.70 -10.03 -32.93
N LYS A 47 41.80 -10.64 -32.13
CA LYS A 47 41.95 -10.96 -30.69
C LYS A 47 42.02 -9.75 -29.77
N VAL A 48 41.42 -8.63 -30.15
CA VAL A 48 41.24 -7.50 -29.23
C VAL A 48 40.12 -7.85 -28.25
N ALA A 49 40.50 -8.30 -27.05
CA ALA A 49 39.57 -8.54 -25.95
C ALA A 49 39.09 -7.18 -25.41
N VAL A 50 37.78 -7.01 -25.30
CA VAL A 50 37.18 -5.78 -24.79
C VAL A 50 37.04 -5.89 -23.28
N ASN A 51 37.68 -4.99 -22.54
CA ASN A 51 37.37 -4.75 -21.14
C ASN A 51 36.39 -3.57 -21.02
N LEU A 52 35.62 -3.53 -19.94
CA LEU A 52 34.67 -2.43 -19.70
C LEU A 52 35.37 -1.07 -19.69
N GLY A 53 34.82 -0.11 -20.42
CA GLY A 53 35.38 1.24 -20.57
C GLY A 53 36.61 1.35 -21.48
N THR A 54 36.99 0.28 -22.21
CA THR A 54 38.14 0.34 -23.13
C THR A 54 37.82 1.19 -24.36
N HIS A 55 38.69 2.13 -24.71
CA HIS A 55 38.60 2.88 -25.97
C HIS A 55 39.15 2.05 -27.13
N LEU A 56 38.34 1.90 -28.18
CA LEU A 56 38.71 1.22 -29.42
C LEU A 56 38.47 2.15 -30.62
N THR A 57 39.23 1.96 -31.68
CA THR A 57 39.03 2.71 -32.93
C THR A 57 37.94 2.06 -33.80
N PRO A 58 37.26 2.82 -34.69
CA PRO A 58 36.31 2.26 -35.65
C PRO A 58 36.88 1.09 -36.46
N ASP A 59 38.15 1.17 -36.88
CA ASP A 59 38.81 0.09 -37.61
C ASP A 59 38.86 -1.22 -36.80
N GLN A 60 39.16 -1.13 -35.50
CA GLN A 60 39.24 -2.29 -34.59
C GLN A 60 37.87 -2.93 -34.35
N THR A 61 36.78 -2.18 -34.52
CA THR A 61 35.41 -2.62 -34.22
C THR A 61 34.54 -2.77 -35.48
N SER A 62 35.14 -2.64 -36.66
CA SER A 62 34.47 -2.69 -37.97
C SER A 62 33.84 -4.04 -38.30
N GLN A 63 34.34 -5.13 -37.70
CA GLN A 63 33.87 -6.50 -37.93
C GLN A 63 33.10 -7.03 -36.73
N GLN A 64 32.08 -7.87 -36.97
CA GLN A 64 31.26 -8.44 -35.91
C GLN A 64 32.12 -9.20 -34.87
N PRO A 65 31.97 -8.91 -33.56
CA PRO A 65 32.74 -9.58 -32.52
C PRO A 65 32.19 -10.96 -32.19
N GLN A 66 33.03 -11.79 -31.57
CA GLN A 66 32.58 -12.93 -30.80
C GLN A 66 32.12 -12.45 -29.42
N VAL A 67 30.94 -12.90 -28.98
CA VAL A 67 30.37 -12.55 -27.68
C VAL A 67 30.04 -13.84 -26.93
N GLU A 68 30.60 -13.98 -25.74
CA GLU A 68 30.41 -15.14 -24.86
C GLU A 68 29.81 -14.68 -23.53
N TRP A 69 28.82 -15.41 -23.01
CA TRP A 69 28.24 -15.19 -21.68
C TRP A 69 27.92 -16.52 -21.01
N PRO A 70 27.72 -16.54 -19.67
CA PRO A 70 27.25 -17.73 -18.97
C PRO A 70 25.84 -18.14 -19.44
N THR A 71 25.66 -19.42 -19.81
CA THR A 71 24.39 -19.94 -20.32
C THR A 71 23.79 -21.02 -19.42
N LYS A 72 22.47 -21.10 -19.35
CA LYS A 72 21.73 -22.23 -18.76
C LYS A 72 21.48 -23.31 -19.82
N CYS A 73 21.42 -24.57 -19.38
CA CYS A 73 21.09 -25.69 -20.27
C CYS A 73 19.70 -25.48 -20.88
N GLY A 74 19.61 -25.49 -22.21
CA GLY A 74 18.36 -25.25 -22.94
C GLY A 74 17.85 -23.80 -22.94
N GLY A 75 18.59 -22.84 -22.37
CA GLY A 75 18.19 -21.44 -22.31
C GLY A 75 18.26 -20.73 -23.66
N LEU A 76 17.31 -19.82 -23.89
CA LEU A 76 17.30 -18.89 -25.02
C LEU A 76 17.65 -17.48 -24.55
N TYR A 77 18.35 -16.72 -25.39
CA TYR A 77 18.86 -15.41 -25.05
C TYR A 77 18.60 -14.38 -26.16
N THR A 78 18.47 -13.12 -25.75
CA THR A 78 18.49 -11.95 -26.63
C THR A 78 19.79 -11.18 -26.41
N LEU A 79 20.48 -10.81 -27.48
CA LEU A 79 21.67 -9.96 -27.49
C LEU A 79 21.34 -8.63 -28.17
N ALA A 80 21.69 -7.52 -27.54
CA ALA A 80 21.61 -6.18 -28.11
C ALA A 80 22.96 -5.45 -27.98
N MET A 81 23.33 -4.69 -29.01
CA MET A 81 24.40 -3.68 -28.97
C MET A 81 23.78 -2.32 -29.30
N VAL A 82 23.93 -1.36 -28.38
CA VAL A 82 23.30 -0.04 -28.49
C VAL A 82 24.29 1.09 -28.21
N ASP A 83 24.09 2.22 -28.90
CA ASP A 83 24.83 3.47 -28.72
C ASP A 83 23.91 4.57 -28.15
N PRO A 84 23.96 4.87 -26.84
CA PRO A 84 23.22 5.98 -26.25
C PRO A 84 23.70 7.37 -26.67
N ASP A 85 24.82 7.48 -27.35
CA ASP A 85 25.46 8.76 -27.64
C ASP A 85 25.27 9.20 -29.09
N ALA A 86 24.51 8.48 -29.91
CA ALA A 86 24.22 8.91 -31.27
C ALA A 86 23.33 10.18 -31.34
N PRO A 87 23.63 11.17 -32.20
CA PRO A 87 24.83 11.31 -33.04
C PRO A 87 26.05 11.90 -32.31
N SER A 88 25.87 12.53 -31.15
CA SER A 88 26.96 12.87 -30.22
C SER A 88 26.50 12.79 -28.78
N ARG A 89 27.42 12.50 -27.85
CA ARG A 89 27.09 12.45 -26.41
C ARG A 89 26.56 13.78 -25.87
N ALA A 90 26.99 14.90 -26.45
CA ALA A 90 26.53 16.23 -26.08
C ALA A 90 25.09 16.51 -26.55
N GLU A 91 24.71 15.98 -27.71
CA GLU A 91 23.38 16.14 -28.31
C GLU A 91 22.86 14.78 -28.85
N PRO A 92 22.44 13.85 -27.97
CA PRO A 92 22.14 12.47 -28.34
C PRO A 92 20.71 12.31 -28.87
N THR A 93 20.37 13.04 -29.94
CA THR A 93 19.02 13.09 -30.53
C THR A 93 18.53 11.77 -31.13
N LEU A 94 19.43 10.80 -31.34
CA LEU A 94 19.12 9.48 -31.89
C LEU A 94 19.25 8.36 -30.85
N ARG A 95 19.33 8.70 -29.56
CA ARG A 95 19.48 7.73 -28.46
C ARG A 95 18.32 6.71 -28.41
N ASN A 96 18.58 5.41 -28.30
CA ASN A 96 19.84 4.73 -28.60
C ASN A 96 19.87 4.37 -30.09
N TRP A 97 21.06 4.37 -30.70
CA TRP A 97 21.24 3.75 -32.01
C TRP A 97 21.46 2.25 -31.86
N ARG A 98 20.66 1.44 -32.56
CA ARG A 98 20.69 -0.02 -32.50
C ARG A 98 21.72 -0.59 -33.48
N HIS A 99 22.91 -0.92 -32.98
CA HIS A 99 24.00 -1.50 -33.78
C HIS A 99 23.81 -2.98 -34.06
N TRP A 100 23.21 -3.73 -33.14
CA TRP A 100 23.01 -5.17 -33.30
C TRP A 100 21.85 -5.65 -32.44
N LEU A 101 20.97 -6.50 -32.98
CA LEU A 101 19.90 -7.14 -32.21
C LEU A 101 19.62 -8.54 -32.73
N VAL A 102 19.78 -9.54 -31.85
CA VAL A 102 19.54 -10.96 -32.17
C VAL A 102 18.72 -11.58 -31.04
N MET A 103 17.62 -12.23 -31.41
CA MET A 103 16.71 -12.91 -30.48
C MET A 103 16.87 -14.44 -30.58
N ASN A 104 16.28 -15.17 -29.63
CA ASN A 104 16.17 -16.62 -29.64
C ASN A 104 17.51 -17.36 -29.82
N ILE A 105 18.59 -16.82 -29.25
CA ILE A 105 19.92 -17.41 -29.31
C ILE A 105 19.95 -18.65 -28.39
N PRO A 106 20.16 -19.88 -28.91
CA PRO A 106 20.29 -21.06 -28.06
C PRO A 106 21.65 -21.07 -27.37
N GLY A 107 21.64 -20.89 -26.05
CA GLY A 107 22.85 -20.68 -25.26
C GLY A 107 23.59 -19.42 -25.72
N ASN A 108 24.78 -19.60 -26.29
CA ASN A 108 25.62 -18.53 -26.83
C ASN A 108 25.87 -18.70 -28.35
N LYS A 109 25.07 -19.54 -29.03
CA LYS A 109 25.22 -19.81 -30.46
C LYS A 109 24.52 -18.74 -31.29
N ILE A 110 25.11 -17.54 -31.34
CA ILE A 110 24.50 -16.35 -31.97
C ILE A 110 24.07 -16.60 -33.42
N ASN A 111 24.85 -17.39 -34.17
CA ASN A 111 24.54 -17.80 -35.55
C ASN A 111 23.31 -18.71 -35.71
N LYS A 112 22.70 -19.15 -34.61
CA LYS A 112 21.45 -19.91 -34.57
C LYS A 112 20.26 -19.09 -34.03
N GLY A 113 20.48 -17.82 -33.68
CA GLY A 113 19.41 -16.91 -33.28
C GLY A 113 18.73 -16.24 -34.48
N ASP A 114 17.61 -15.59 -34.20
CA ASP A 114 16.85 -14.78 -35.15
C ASP A 114 17.44 -13.37 -35.18
N ILE A 115 18.09 -13.00 -36.30
CA ILE A 115 18.71 -11.69 -36.48
C ILE A 115 17.61 -10.67 -36.79
N ILE A 116 17.42 -9.70 -35.90
CA ILE A 116 16.46 -8.60 -36.06
C ILE A 116 17.13 -7.41 -36.74
N SER A 117 18.33 -7.04 -36.28
CA SER A 117 19.17 -6.05 -36.93
C SER A 117 20.57 -6.62 -37.04
N ALA A 118 21.13 -6.65 -38.25
CA ALA A 118 22.49 -7.13 -38.48
C ALA A 118 23.51 -6.24 -37.78
N PHE A 119 24.67 -6.80 -37.45
CA PHE A 119 25.74 -6.05 -36.81
C PHE A 119 26.22 -4.92 -37.73
N GLU A 120 26.21 -3.71 -37.20
CA GLU A 120 26.80 -2.52 -37.80
C GLU A 120 27.92 -2.02 -36.89
N GLY A 121 29.12 -1.83 -37.44
CA GLY A 121 30.28 -1.40 -36.68
C GLY A 121 30.12 0.01 -36.10
N PRO A 122 30.78 0.34 -34.98
CA PRO A 122 30.92 1.71 -34.50
C PRO A 122 31.53 2.66 -35.53
N GLU A 123 30.78 3.69 -35.95
CA GLU A 123 31.27 4.76 -36.83
C GLU A 123 30.78 6.14 -36.32
N PRO A 124 31.27 6.61 -35.15
CA PRO A 124 30.83 7.88 -34.58
C PRO A 124 31.24 9.05 -35.49
N PRO A 125 30.37 10.08 -35.68
CA PRO A 125 30.68 11.22 -36.54
C PRO A 125 31.97 11.96 -36.16
N ALA A 126 32.69 12.48 -37.16
CA ALA A 126 33.90 13.26 -36.92
C ALA A 126 33.61 14.47 -36.01
N GLY A 127 34.30 14.54 -34.86
CA GLY A 127 34.13 15.61 -33.88
C GLY A 127 33.03 15.38 -32.84
N SER A 128 32.29 14.26 -32.85
CA SER A 128 31.27 13.94 -31.85
C SER A 128 31.83 13.49 -30.49
N GLY A 129 33.12 13.21 -30.42
CA GLY A 129 33.81 12.67 -29.24
C GLY A 129 33.67 11.16 -29.11
N TYR A 130 33.87 10.63 -27.90
CA TYR A 130 33.70 9.21 -27.62
C TYR A 130 32.22 8.85 -27.42
N HIS A 131 31.78 7.80 -28.11
CA HIS A 131 30.48 7.17 -27.92
C HIS A 131 30.61 5.92 -27.06
N ARG A 132 29.62 5.66 -26.21
CA ARG A 132 29.49 4.43 -25.43
C ARG A 132 28.80 3.38 -26.30
N TYR A 133 29.36 2.18 -26.39
CA TYR A 133 28.72 1.05 -27.08
C TYR A 133 28.45 -0.06 -26.08
N VAL A 134 27.18 -0.33 -25.82
CA VAL A 134 26.73 -1.18 -24.71
C VAL A 134 26.21 -2.51 -25.25
N PHE A 135 26.86 -3.61 -24.85
CA PHE A 135 26.37 -4.96 -25.09
C PHE A 135 25.49 -5.41 -23.92
N LEU A 136 24.28 -5.85 -24.23
CA LEU A 136 23.28 -6.31 -23.26
C LEU A 136 22.78 -7.70 -23.65
N VAL A 137 22.77 -8.62 -22.69
CA VAL A 137 22.28 -9.99 -22.89
C VAL A 137 21.15 -10.24 -21.90
N TYR A 138 20.00 -10.67 -22.41
CA TYR A 138 18.83 -11.04 -21.62
C TYR A 138 18.52 -12.52 -21.76
N GLU A 139 18.22 -13.18 -20.65
CA GLU A 139 17.65 -14.54 -20.66
C GLU A 139 16.16 -14.48 -20.98
N GLN A 140 15.70 -15.23 -21.99
CA GLN A 140 14.29 -15.30 -22.36
C GLN A 140 13.56 -16.32 -21.49
N LYS A 141 12.93 -15.85 -20.41
CA LYS A 141 12.22 -16.71 -19.44
C LYS A 141 11.01 -17.43 -20.03
N GLN A 142 10.39 -16.82 -21.04
CA GLN A 142 9.22 -17.33 -21.76
C GLN A 142 9.57 -18.31 -22.89
N GLY A 143 10.85 -18.65 -23.08
CA GLY A 143 11.28 -19.50 -24.19
C GLY A 143 11.34 -18.75 -25.52
N TYR A 144 10.93 -19.41 -26.60
CA TYR A 144 11.00 -18.86 -27.96
C TYR A 144 10.02 -17.69 -28.13
N ILE A 145 10.53 -16.57 -28.63
CA ILE A 145 9.76 -15.36 -28.89
C ILE A 145 9.58 -15.23 -30.40
N LYS A 146 8.35 -15.09 -30.89
CA LYS A 146 8.14 -14.86 -32.32
C LYS A 146 8.81 -13.52 -32.73
N PRO A 147 9.77 -13.51 -33.66
CA PRO A 147 10.43 -12.28 -34.08
C PRO A 147 9.44 -11.33 -34.80
N PRO A 148 9.64 -10.01 -34.72
CA PRO A 148 8.86 -9.03 -35.47
C PRO A 148 8.93 -9.29 -36.99
N SER A 149 7.91 -8.81 -37.74
CA SER A 149 7.90 -8.94 -39.19
C SER A 149 8.98 -8.03 -39.80
N ARG A 150 9.65 -8.49 -40.87
CA ARG A 150 10.75 -7.75 -41.51
C ARG A 150 10.32 -6.40 -42.10
N ASP A 151 9.03 -6.23 -42.41
CA ASP A 151 8.47 -4.99 -42.96
C ASP A 151 8.25 -3.92 -41.86
N ASP A 152 8.30 -4.29 -40.57
CA ASP A 152 8.13 -3.38 -39.42
C ASP A 152 9.48 -2.92 -38.81
N ASP A 153 10.60 -3.49 -39.25
CA ASP A 153 11.95 -3.28 -38.69
C ASP A 153 12.96 -3.03 -39.84
N ASP A 154 12.66 -2.04 -40.67
CA ASP A 154 13.54 -1.61 -41.76
C ASP A 154 14.91 -1.16 -41.19
N ASP A 155 16.00 -1.64 -41.78
CA ASP A 155 17.38 -1.33 -41.35
C ASP A 155 17.68 0.18 -41.37
N ASP A 156 16.81 0.97 -41.99
CA ASP A 156 16.83 2.44 -42.08
C ASP A 156 16.35 3.16 -40.79
N HIS A 157 15.80 2.46 -39.77
CA HIS A 157 15.26 3.04 -38.54
C HIS A 157 16.00 2.59 -37.26
N ARG A 158 17.33 2.64 -37.25
CA ARG A 158 18.16 2.21 -36.11
C ARG A 158 18.21 3.19 -34.93
N GLY A 159 17.98 4.48 -35.19
CA GLY A 159 17.95 5.52 -34.16
C GLY A 159 16.68 5.49 -33.30
N SER A 160 16.72 6.15 -32.15
CA SER A 160 15.60 6.24 -31.19
C SER A 160 15.13 4.90 -30.62
N PHE A 161 16.00 3.87 -30.63
CA PHE A 161 15.69 2.57 -30.05
C PHE A 161 15.77 2.61 -28.53
N SER A 162 14.69 2.15 -27.87
CA SER A 162 14.61 2.01 -26.42
C SER A 162 14.76 0.54 -26.02
N ILE A 163 15.93 0.16 -25.52
CA ILE A 163 16.15 -1.22 -25.03
C ILE A 163 15.27 -1.53 -23.81
N LYS A 164 14.88 -0.52 -23.03
CA LYS A 164 13.96 -0.66 -21.89
C LYS A 164 12.55 -1.03 -22.34
N ASP A 165 12.03 -0.34 -23.36
CA ASP A 165 10.70 -0.63 -23.92
C ASP A 165 10.71 -1.98 -24.61
N PHE A 166 11.81 -2.32 -25.30
CA PHE A 166 12.00 -3.64 -25.89
C PHE A 166 11.99 -4.76 -24.84
N ALA A 167 12.79 -4.60 -23.77
CA ALA A 167 12.83 -5.57 -22.66
C ALA A 167 11.47 -5.71 -21.97
N THR A 168 10.72 -4.62 -21.84
CA THR A 168 9.36 -4.63 -21.30
C THR A 168 8.39 -5.34 -22.23
N LYS A 169 8.36 -4.97 -23.52
CA LYS A 169 7.48 -5.55 -24.56
C LYS A 169 7.62 -7.06 -24.65
N TYR A 170 8.85 -7.57 -24.52
CA TYR A 170 9.16 -9.00 -24.63
C TYR A 170 9.41 -9.67 -23.27
N ASN A 171 9.07 -9.03 -22.15
CA ASN A 171 9.19 -9.59 -20.79
C ASN A 171 10.58 -10.17 -20.46
N LEU A 172 11.63 -9.46 -20.81
CA LEU A 172 13.03 -9.89 -20.63
C LEU A 172 13.55 -9.67 -19.18
N GLY A 173 12.79 -8.92 -18.36
CA GLY A 173 13.05 -8.70 -16.92
C GLY A 173 14.03 -7.55 -16.58
N GLU A 174 14.11 -7.22 -15.28
CA GLU A 174 15.00 -6.19 -14.68
C GLU A 174 15.64 -6.72 -13.36
N PRO A 175 16.82 -6.21 -12.92
CA PRO A 175 17.38 -6.49 -11.58
C PRO A 175 16.58 -5.79 -10.47
N VAL A 176 16.04 -6.58 -9.55
CA VAL A 176 15.20 -6.21 -8.38
C VAL A 176 13.85 -5.55 -8.69
N ALA A 177 12.78 -6.32 -8.56
CA ALA A 177 11.41 -5.82 -8.66
C ALA A 177 10.81 -5.65 -7.26
N ILE A 178 10.45 -4.42 -6.89
CA ILE A 178 9.62 -4.13 -5.71
C ILE A 178 8.24 -3.77 -6.22
N THR A 179 7.22 -4.53 -5.83
CA THR A 179 5.83 -4.30 -6.26
C THR A 179 4.89 -4.32 -5.05
N PHE A 180 4.09 -3.26 -4.90
CA PHE A 180 3.09 -3.14 -3.86
C PHE A 180 1.80 -3.87 -4.22
N SER A 181 0.94 -4.14 -3.23
CA SER A 181 -0.28 -4.95 -3.36
C SER A 181 -1.31 -4.42 -4.37
N ASN A 182 -1.17 -3.17 -4.78
CA ASN A 182 -1.95 -2.47 -5.81
C ASN A 182 -1.32 -2.55 -7.22
N ASN A 183 -0.35 -3.43 -7.44
CA ASN A 183 0.44 -3.57 -8.68
C ASN A 183 1.28 -2.32 -9.03
N ILE A 184 1.57 -1.46 -8.06
CA ILE A 184 2.53 -0.35 -8.25
C ILE A 184 3.94 -0.89 -8.10
N SER A 185 4.74 -0.75 -9.15
CA SER A 185 6.16 -1.12 -9.12
C SER A 185 7.05 0.08 -8.80
N VAL A 186 8.13 -0.17 -8.05
CA VAL A 186 9.17 0.81 -7.79
C VAL A 186 10.14 0.82 -8.98
N ASN A 187 10.18 1.96 -9.66
CA ASN A 187 11.24 2.28 -10.61
C ASN A 187 12.28 3.14 -9.88
N LEU A 188 13.56 2.98 -10.21
CA LEU A 188 14.65 3.65 -9.51
C LEU A 188 14.41 5.16 -9.38
N GLY A 189 14.19 5.62 -8.15
CA GLY A 189 13.99 7.03 -7.81
C GLY A 189 12.62 7.61 -8.16
N ASN A 190 11.64 6.81 -8.59
CA ASN A 190 10.30 7.32 -8.88
C ASN A 190 9.61 7.90 -7.64
N LYS A 191 8.61 8.75 -7.85
CA LYS A 191 7.81 9.33 -6.77
C LYS A 191 6.54 8.51 -6.59
N LEU A 192 6.32 8.01 -5.38
CA LEU A 192 5.12 7.27 -4.99
C LEU A 192 4.50 7.95 -3.75
N THR A 193 3.19 7.88 -3.63
CA THR A 193 2.46 8.44 -2.47
C THR A 193 2.44 7.43 -1.31
N PRO A 194 2.43 7.88 -0.04
CA PRO A 194 2.20 7.00 1.12
C PRO A 194 1.00 6.08 0.94
N THR A 195 -0.12 6.59 0.39
CA THR A 195 -1.30 5.78 0.05
C THR A 195 -0.98 4.61 -0.89
N GLN A 196 -0.10 4.81 -1.89
CA GLN A 196 0.29 3.77 -2.84
C GLN A 196 1.23 2.72 -2.23
N VAL A 197 2.03 3.10 -1.24
CA VAL A 197 3.09 2.26 -0.65
C VAL A 197 2.79 1.77 0.77
N LYS A 198 1.55 1.93 1.23
CA LYS A 198 1.12 1.60 2.61
C LYS A 198 1.24 0.12 3.00
N SER A 199 1.21 -0.79 2.03
CA SER A 199 1.30 -2.24 2.30
C SER A 199 2.74 -2.73 2.17
N GLN A 200 3.12 -3.77 2.92
CA GLN A 200 4.40 -4.45 2.69
C GLN A 200 4.53 -4.88 1.20
N PRO A 201 5.61 -4.51 0.51
CA PRO A 201 5.79 -4.86 -0.89
C PRO A 201 6.25 -6.30 -1.08
N ARG A 202 5.97 -6.86 -2.26
CA ARG A 202 6.66 -8.02 -2.78
C ARG A 202 8.02 -7.57 -3.32
N VAL A 203 9.08 -8.27 -2.94
CA VAL A 203 10.44 -7.98 -3.38
C VAL A 203 11.01 -9.23 -4.06
N GLU A 204 11.49 -9.08 -5.28
CA GLU A 204 12.14 -10.14 -6.04
C GLU A 204 13.55 -9.71 -6.42
N TRP A 205 14.49 -10.65 -6.42
CA TRP A 205 15.86 -10.44 -6.90
C TRP A 205 16.40 -11.74 -7.52
N PRO A 206 17.49 -11.68 -8.29
CA PRO A 206 18.18 -12.88 -8.75
C PRO A 206 18.70 -13.72 -7.58
N VAL A 207 18.21 -14.95 -7.46
CA VAL A 207 18.58 -15.89 -6.38
C VAL A 207 19.70 -16.82 -6.81
N VAL A 208 20.63 -17.06 -5.89
CA VAL A 208 21.58 -18.18 -5.95
C VAL A 208 21.02 -19.32 -5.09
N PRO A 209 20.59 -20.44 -5.67
CA PRO A 209 19.93 -21.53 -4.93
C PRO A 209 20.72 -22.01 -3.71
N GLY A 210 20.02 -22.23 -2.60
CA GLY A 210 20.58 -22.65 -1.32
C GLY A 210 21.29 -21.54 -0.54
N SER A 211 21.13 -20.27 -0.93
CA SER A 211 21.76 -19.14 -0.22
C SER A 211 20.82 -18.49 0.78
N LEU A 212 21.40 -17.85 1.79
CA LEU A 212 20.66 -16.98 2.71
C LEU A 212 20.82 -15.51 2.31
N TYR A 213 19.79 -14.71 2.56
CA TYR A 213 19.79 -13.28 2.28
C TYR A 213 19.30 -12.45 3.46
N THR A 214 19.79 -11.22 3.52
CA THR A 214 19.26 -10.15 4.36
C THR A 214 18.60 -9.10 3.46
N LEU A 215 17.35 -8.76 3.75
CA LEU A 215 16.63 -7.64 3.16
C LEU A 215 16.57 -6.51 4.19
N THR A 216 16.84 -5.28 3.76
CA THR A 216 16.57 -4.08 4.55
C THR A 216 15.89 -3.02 3.71
N MET A 217 14.97 -2.27 4.32
CA MET A 217 14.37 -1.05 3.78
C MET A 217 14.59 0.09 4.78
N LEU A 218 15.11 1.22 4.31
CA LEU A 218 15.57 2.33 5.14
C LEU A 218 14.98 3.66 4.67
N ASP A 219 14.56 4.51 5.60
CA ASP A 219 14.30 5.93 5.35
C ASP A 219 15.54 6.76 5.71
N LEU A 220 16.11 7.45 4.73
CA LEU A 220 17.36 8.21 4.87
C LEU A 220 17.15 9.66 5.29
N ASP A 221 15.90 10.10 5.45
CA ASP A 221 15.54 11.51 5.52
C ASP A 221 14.74 11.87 6.78
N VAL A 222 14.67 11.01 7.80
CA VAL A 222 13.95 11.33 9.05
C VAL A 222 14.71 12.36 9.92
N PRO A 223 14.05 13.40 10.49
CA PRO A 223 12.62 13.75 10.33
C PRO A 223 12.29 14.51 9.04
N SER A 224 13.28 15.13 8.39
CA SER A 224 13.11 15.74 7.07
C SER A 224 14.40 15.67 6.25
N ARG A 225 14.28 15.69 4.92
CA ARG A 225 15.45 15.70 4.04
C ARG A 225 16.38 16.89 4.26
N ALA A 226 15.82 18.03 4.68
CA ALA A 226 16.59 19.24 5.01
C ALA A 226 17.38 19.09 6.33
N ASN A 227 16.86 18.31 7.28
CA ASN A 227 17.49 18.05 8.56
C ASN A 227 17.27 16.59 8.99
N PRO A 228 18.04 15.64 8.45
CA PRO A 228 17.79 14.21 8.64
C PRO A 228 18.50 13.70 9.91
N ALA A 229 18.21 14.32 11.05
CA ALA A 229 18.89 14.10 12.32
C ALA A 229 18.77 12.65 12.86
N HIS A 230 17.76 11.89 12.44
CA HIS A 230 17.49 10.53 12.93
C HIS A 230 17.80 9.44 11.89
N ARG A 231 18.40 9.80 10.75
CA ARG A 231 18.72 8.84 9.69
C ARG A 231 19.76 7.81 10.14
N SER A 232 19.74 6.57 9.63
CA SER A 232 18.69 6.01 8.78
C SER A 232 17.66 5.30 9.65
N VAL A 233 16.37 5.39 9.33
CA VAL A 233 15.33 4.67 10.07
C VAL A 233 15.04 3.34 9.40
N LYS A 234 15.10 2.24 10.15
CA LYS A 234 14.68 0.92 9.64
C LYS A 234 13.19 0.91 9.40
N HIS A 235 12.77 0.74 8.15
CA HIS A 235 11.39 0.49 7.77
C HIS A 235 11.08 -1.00 7.70
N TRP A 236 12.03 -1.84 7.28
CA TRP A 236 11.82 -3.28 7.23
C TRP A 236 13.16 -3.99 7.29
N MET A 237 13.26 -5.08 8.05
CA MET A 237 14.49 -5.86 8.09
C MET A 237 14.22 -7.34 8.34
N VAL A 238 14.67 -8.18 7.42
CA VAL A 238 14.54 -9.64 7.49
C VAL A 238 15.89 -10.25 7.17
N ILE A 239 16.39 -11.09 8.06
CA ILE A 239 17.66 -11.82 7.91
C ILE A 239 17.38 -13.31 7.66
N ASN A 240 18.40 -14.06 7.27
CA ASN A 240 18.32 -15.51 7.08
C ASN A 240 17.19 -15.93 6.12
N ILE A 241 16.88 -15.12 5.11
CA ILE A 241 15.89 -15.43 4.07
C ILE A 241 16.44 -16.56 3.22
N PRO A 242 15.85 -17.77 3.21
CA PRO A 242 16.27 -18.82 2.31
C PRO A 242 15.85 -18.47 0.88
N ASP A 243 16.82 -18.47 -0.03
CA ASP A 243 16.62 -18.17 -1.45
C ASP A 243 16.01 -16.78 -1.68
N ALA A 244 14.71 -16.71 -1.94
CA ALA A 244 13.94 -15.45 -1.92
C ALA A 244 12.59 -15.62 -1.19
N ASN A 245 12.46 -16.66 -0.36
CA ASN A 245 11.25 -16.85 0.44
C ASN A 245 11.32 -16.00 1.71
N ILE A 246 10.98 -14.72 1.57
CA ILE A 246 11.00 -13.73 2.67
C ILE A 246 10.18 -14.21 3.88
N THR A 247 9.10 -14.97 3.66
CA THR A 247 8.23 -15.51 4.71
C THR A 247 8.95 -16.48 5.65
N ASP A 248 9.97 -17.18 5.14
CA ASP A 248 10.75 -18.15 5.92
C ASP A 248 11.98 -17.49 6.57
N GLY A 249 12.19 -16.19 6.34
CA GLY A 249 13.25 -15.42 6.97
C GLY A 249 12.94 -15.05 8.43
N TYR A 250 13.98 -14.69 9.17
CA TYR A 250 13.85 -14.18 10.54
C TYR A 250 13.65 -12.66 10.51
N ILE A 251 12.45 -12.21 10.92
CA ILE A 251 12.08 -10.80 10.94
C ILE A 251 12.73 -10.10 12.15
N LEU A 252 13.65 -9.17 11.91
CA LEU A 252 14.21 -8.30 12.94
C LEU A 252 13.35 -7.06 13.18
N ASP A 253 12.84 -6.48 12.09
CA ASP A 253 12.01 -5.28 12.11
C ASP A 253 10.87 -5.51 11.13
N THR A 254 9.62 -5.44 11.59
CA THR A 254 8.45 -5.57 10.70
C THR A 254 8.38 -4.42 9.71
N PHE A 255 7.63 -4.62 8.62
CA PHE A 255 7.41 -3.54 7.66
C PHE A 255 6.67 -2.37 8.32
N LEU A 256 7.28 -1.20 8.27
CA LEU A 256 6.74 0.09 8.68
C LEU A 256 6.37 0.87 7.42
N GLU A 257 5.15 1.40 7.42
CA GLU A 257 4.64 2.21 6.31
C GLU A 257 5.48 3.47 6.09
N SER A 258 5.53 3.93 4.84
CA SER A 258 6.25 5.16 4.49
C SER A 258 5.41 6.39 4.82
N LEU A 259 5.61 6.94 6.02
CA LEU A 259 4.80 8.01 6.61
C LEU A 259 5.62 9.30 6.80
N PRO A 260 6.10 9.94 5.73
CA PRO A 260 6.84 11.20 5.83
C PRO A 260 5.94 12.29 6.45
N PRO A 261 6.37 12.99 7.51
CA PRO A 261 5.56 13.99 8.20
C PRO A 261 5.12 15.14 7.29
N ARG A 262 3.98 15.77 7.62
CA ARG A 262 3.50 16.94 6.90
C ARG A 262 4.55 18.05 6.90
N GLY A 263 4.95 18.49 5.70
CA GLY A 263 5.94 19.55 5.53
C GLY A 263 7.41 19.11 5.60
N SER A 264 7.71 17.82 5.80
CA SER A 264 9.11 17.32 5.83
C SER A 264 9.78 17.21 4.44
N GLY A 265 8.97 17.31 3.38
CA GLY A 265 9.42 17.16 1.99
C GLY A 265 9.48 15.69 1.54
N LEU A 266 10.28 15.41 0.52
CA LEU A 266 10.47 14.06 -0.02
C LEU A 266 11.47 13.27 0.81
N HIS A 267 11.07 12.09 1.27
CA HIS A 267 11.89 11.08 1.91
C HIS A 267 12.30 9.99 0.91
N ARG A 268 13.52 9.45 1.05
CA ARG A 268 14.08 8.36 0.24
C ARG A 268 13.97 7.05 1.00
N TYR A 269 13.19 6.13 0.43
CA TYR A 269 13.01 4.79 0.94
C TYR A 269 13.85 3.82 0.11
N VAL A 270 14.96 3.36 0.69
CA VAL A 270 15.97 2.54 0.02
C VAL A 270 15.86 1.09 0.48
N THR A 271 15.65 0.18 -0.45
CA THR A 271 15.65 -1.27 -0.21
C THR A 271 16.95 -1.87 -0.72
N LEU A 272 17.64 -2.64 0.13
CA LEU A 272 18.88 -3.33 -0.19
C LEU A 272 18.76 -4.81 0.16
N ILE A 273 19.38 -5.65 -0.66
CA ILE A 273 19.50 -7.10 -0.48
C ILE A 273 20.97 -7.46 -0.37
N TYR A 274 21.31 -8.20 0.67
CA TYR A 274 22.65 -8.72 0.93
C TYR A 274 22.60 -10.24 0.90
N ARG A 275 23.53 -10.88 0.19
CA ARG A 275 23.71 -12.32 0.31
C ARG A 275 24.57 -12.61 1.55
N GLN A 276 24.16 -13.58 2.35
CA GLN A 276 24.89 -13.97 3.54
C GLN A 276 25.85 -15.13 3.23
N SER A 277 27.06 -15.07 3.78
CA SER A 277 28.01 -16.19 3.76
C SER A 277 27.67 -17.27 4.77
N HIS A 278 26.89 -16.94 5.80
CA HIS A 278 26.48 -17.83 6.88
C HIS A 278 25.12 -17.41 7.44
N ARG A 279 24.57 -18.22 8.33
CA ARG A 279 23.36 -17.86 9.08
C ARG A 279 23.75 -16.89 10.19
N ILE A 280 23.03 -15.78 10.28
CA ILE A 280 23.21 -14.80 11.36
C ILE A 280 22.46 -15.31 12.60
N GLU A 281 23.15 -15.43 13.73
CA GLU A 281 22.60 -15.92 14.99
C GLU A 281 22.75 -14.88 16.11
N GLY A 282 22.04 -15.05 17.22
CA GLY A 282 22.17 -14.21 18.42
C GLY A 282 21.49 -12.84 18.35
N LEU A 283 20.90 -12.46 17.21
CA LEU A 283 20.08 -11.26 17.10
C LEU A 283 18.65 -11.53 17.60
N VAL A 284 18.15 -10.62 18.42
CA VAL A 284 16.78 -10.67 18.96
C VAL A 284 15.94 -9.61 18.26
N ARG A 285 14.74 -10.00 17.83
CA ARG A 285 13.75 -9.05 17.30
C ARG A 285 13.46 -7.97 18.34
N ASN A 286 13.76 -6.72 17.98
CA ASN A 286 13.46 -5.54 18.77
C ASN A 286 12.83 -4.49 17.86
N ASP A 287 11.51 -4.50 17.81
CA ASP A 287 10.72 -3.87 16.76
C ASP A 287 10.13 -2.50 17.18
N THR A 288 10.71 -1.87 18.21
CA THR A 288 10.22 -0.56 18.70
C THR A 288 10.63 0.58 17.78
N ILE A 289 10.00 1.75 17.95
CA ILE A 289 10.36 2.94 17.16
C ILE A 289 11.80 3.36 17.49
N GLU A 290 12.18 3.33 18.76
CA GLU A 290 13.50 3.76 19.24
C GLU A 290 14.63 2.88 18.68
N SER A 291 14.41 1.56 18.57
CA SER A 291 15.41 0.63 18.03
C SER A 291 15.66 0.81 16.52
N ARG A 292 14.75 1.50 15.83
CA ARG A 292 14.81 1.74 14.38
C ARG A 292 15.58 3.00 14.01
N LEU A 293 15.68 3.97 14.91
CA LEU A 293 16.32 5.26 14.66
C LEU A 293 17.85 5.15 14.54
N MET A 294 18.45 6.04 13.75
CA MET A 294 19.91 6.17 13.63
C MET A 294 20.64 4.87 13.24
N PHE A 295 19.94 3.97 12.54
CA PHE A 295 20.50 2.70 12.11
C PHE A 295 21.61 2.90 11.08
N ASN A 296 22.70 2.17 11.27
CA ASN A 296 23.86 2.18 10.40
C ASN A 296 24.00 0.83 9.69
N MET A 297 23.50 0.77 8.46
CA MET A 297 23.54 -0.45 7.65
C MET A 297 24.97 -0.89 7.32
N THR A 298 25.90 0.03 7.11
CA THR A 298 27.31 -0.30 6.85
C THR A 298 27.95 -1.00 8.04
N LYS A 299 27.70 -0.50 9.25
CA LYS A 299 28.14 -1.14 10.50
C LYS A 299 27.48 -2.51 10.68
N PHE A 300 26.16 -2.60 10.47
CA PHE A 300 25.46 -3.89 10.56
C PHE A 300 26.04 -4.91 9.58
N ALA A 301 26.31 -4.50 8.35
CA ALA A 301 26.92 -5.35 7.34
C ALA A 301 28.30 -5.86 7.79
N LEU A 302 29.15 -4.97 8.31
CA LEU A 302 30.46 -5.33 8.83
C LEU A 302 30.39 -6.29 10.01
N ASP A 303 29.57 -5.97 11.02
CA ASP A 303 29.44 -6.74 12.26
C ASP A 303 28.91 -8.16 11.98
N ASN A 304 28.09 -8.32 10.95
CA ASN A 304 27.51 -9.61 10.54
C ASN A 304 28.20 -10.23 9.33
N GLN A 305 29.36 -9.69 8.90
CA GLN A 305 30.13 -10.18 7.76
C GLN A 305 29.29 -10.32 6.48
N LEU A 306 28.32 -9.42 6.30
CA LEU A 306 27.65 -9.25 5.02
C LEU A 306 28.66 -8.65 4.04
N GLY A 307 28.69 -9.18 2.82
CA GLY A 307 29.44 -8.58 1.73
C GLY A 307 28.77 -7.30 1.22
N GLU A 308 29.08 -6.97 -0.03
CA GLU A 308 28.40 -5.89 -0.74
C GLU A 308 26.91 -6.23 -1.00
N PRO A 309 26.02 -5.23 -1.10
CA PRO A 309 24.64 -5.48 -1.50
C PRO A 309 24.62 -6.09 -2.91
N VAL A 310 23.87 -7.18 -3.08
CA VAL A 310 23.73 -7.89 -4.36
C VAL A 310 22.59 -7.35 -5.21
N ALA A 311 21.75 -6.50 -4.62
CA ALA A 311 20.54 -5.99 -5.22
C ALA A 311 20.04 -4.77 -4.42
N GLY A 312 19.43 -3.78 -5.09
CA GLY A 312 18.80 -2.65 -4.43
C GLY A 312 17.95 -1.80 -5.36
N ASN A 313 17.00 -1.07 -4.79
CA ASN A 313 16.13 -0.12 -5.48
C ASN A 313 15.62 0.92 -4.47
N PHE A 314 15.10 2.06 -4.91
CA PHE A 314 14.55 3.08 -4.03
C PHE A 314 13.46 3.91 -4.70
N TYR A 315 12.59 4.51 -3.89
CA TYR A 315 11.62 5.51 -4.34
C TYR A 315 11.61 6.71 -3.39
N HIS A 316 10.95 7.77 -3.83
CA HIS A 316 10.65 8.94 -3.01
C HIS A 316 9.17 8.95 -2.61
N ALA A 317 8.87 9.30 -1.36
CA ALA A 317 7.52 9.64 -0.94
C ALA A 317 7.51 10.93 -0.13
N GLN A 318 6.40 11.66 -0.18
CA GLN A 318 6.14 12.85 0.63
C GLN A 318 4.72 12.74 1.17
N TRP A 319 4.42 13.53 2.20
CA TRP A 319 3.12 13.55 2.86
C TRP A 319 1.94 13.60 1.87
N ASP A 320 0.92 12.80 2.16
CA ASP A 320 -0.44 12.86 1.62
C ASP A 320 -1.45 12.71 2.78
N GLU A 321 -2.75 12.79 2.49
CA GLU A 321 -3.80 12.76 3.50
C GLU A 321 -3.86 11.44 4.30
N TYR A 322 -3.33 10.34 3.75
CA TYR A 322 -3.30 9.05 4.44
C TYR A 322 -2.38 9.09 5.66
N VAL A 323 -1.27 9.83 5.60
CA VAL A 323 -0.36 10.01 6.75
C VAL A 323 -1.09 10.62 7.94
N ASP A 324 -1.95 11.61 7.70
CA ASP A 324 -2.73 12.26 8.77
C ASP A 324 -3.70 11.27 9.44
N VAL A 325 -4.31 10.35 8.68
CA VAL A 325 -5.20 9.31 9.22
C VAL A 325 -4.43 8.38 10.16
N VAL A 326 -3.29 7.88 9.72
CA VAL A 326 -2.48 6.93 10.52
C VAL A 326 -1.93 7.60 11.78
N GLU A 327 -1.38 8.81 11.68
CA GLU A 327 -0.87 9.55 12.83
C GLU A 327 -2.02 9.91 13.81
N THR A 328 -3.22 10.21 13.31
CA THR A 328 -4.38 10.46 14.18
C THR A 328 -4.72 9.21 14.99
N ASP A 329 -4.79 8.04 14.33
CA ASP A 329 -5.11 6.79 15.01
C ASP A 329 -4.04 6.40 16.06
N MET A 330 -2.76 6.54 15.71
CA MET A 330 -1.65 6.31 16.65
C MET A 330 -1.74 7.22 17.88
N MET A 331 -2.01 8.52 17.68
CA MET A 331 -2.11 9.48 18.78
C MET A 331 -3.33 9.25 19.66
N PHE A 332 -4.50 8.96 19.08
CA PHE A 332 -5.71 8.70 19.86
C PHE A 332 -5.62 7.40 20.66
N ARG A 333 -5.04 6.34 20.09
CA ARG A 333 -4.78 5.08 20.83
C ARG A 333 -3.70 5.26 21.89
N GLY A 334 -2.57 5.90 21.54
CA GLY A 334 -1.47 6.14 22.47
C GLY A 334 -1.85 7.03 23.64
N ALA A 335 -2.78 7.98 23.41
CA ALA A 335 -3.36 8.79 24.46
C ALA A 335 -4.44 8.06 25.28
N GLY A 336 -4.80 6.81 24.95
CA GLY A 336 -5.86 6.06 25.61
C GLY A 336 -7.24 6.69 25.43
N ILE A 337 -7.48 7.36 24.30
CA ILE A 337 -8.79 7.89 23.90
C ILE A 337 -9.57 6.80 23.16
N VAL A 338 -8.87 6.00 22.36
CA VAL A 338 -9.41 4.82 21.69
C VAL A 338 -8.88 3.56 22.39
N PRO A 339 -9.73 2.60 22.81
CA PRO A 339 -11.20 2.57 22.66
C PRO A 339 -11.98 3.22 23.82
N ASP A 340 -11.29 3.79 24.82
CA ASP A 340 -11.85 4.13 26.14
C ASP A 340 -12.86 5.31 26.16
N VAL A 341 -12.88 6.14 25.11
CA VAL A 341 -13.78 7.32 25.01
C VAL A 341 -14.57 7.29 23.71
N ILE A 342 -13.91 6.85 22.64
CA ILE A 342 -14.51 6.58 21.33
C ILE A 342 -13.89 5.30 20.78
N ASP A 343 -14.67 4.56 19.99
CA ASP A 343 -14.29 3.21 19.54
C ASP A 343 -13.32 3.23 18.36
N ALA A 344 -13.33 4.32 17.61
CA ALA A 344 -12.55 4.50 16.41
C ALA A 344 -12.02 5.93 16.31
N SER A 345 -10.79 6.04 15.81
CA SER A 345 -10.14 7.32 15.61
C SER A 345 -10.82 8.13 14.50
N PRO A 346 -10.91 9.46 14.62
CA PRO A 346 -11.44 10.30 13.55
C PRO A 346 -10.62 10.16 12.26
N ARG A 347 -11.30 10.15 11.11
CA ARG A 347 -10.63 10.14 9.80
C ARG A 347 -10.06 11.49 9.40
N GLU A 348 -10.57 12.55 10.01
CA GLU A 348 -10.16 13.93 9.73
C GLU A 348 -9.87 14.66 11.04
N ARG A 349 -8.94 15.61 10.99
CA ARG A 349 -8.58 16.45 12.13
C ARG A 349 -9.40 17.73 12.11
N VAL A 350 -9.99 18.07 13.26
CA VAL A 350 -10.51 19.41 13.48
C VAL A 350 -9.35 20.38 13.67
N LYS A 351 -9.44 21.57 13.08
CA LYS A 351 -8.51 22.66 13.31
C LYS A 351 -9.08 23.54 14.41
N VAL A 352 -8.39 23.61 15.54
CA VAL A 352 -8.79 24.42 16.69
C VAL A 352 -7.80 25.57 16.84
N THR A 353 -8.33 26.80 16.95
CA THR A 353 -7.54 28.00 17.18
C THR A 353 -8.14 28.80 18.33
N PHE A 354 -7.44 28.85 19.46
CA PHE A 354 -7.78 29.74 20.56
C PHE A 354 -7.40 31.19 20.22
N PRO A 355 -7.97 32.19 20.93
CA PRO A 355 -7.58 33.59 20.75
C PRO A 355 -6.05 33.80 20.84
N ASN A 356 -5.58 34.89 20.23
CA ASN A 356 -4.15 35.17 20.00
C ASN A 356 -3.46 34.17 19.05
N ASN A 357 -4.24 33.56 18.14
CA ASN A 357 -3.75 32.68 17.08
C ASN A 357 -3.02 31.42 17.61
N ILE A 358 -3.45 30.92 18.77
CA ILE A 358 -2.90 29.69 19.37
C ILE A 358 -3.57 28.49 18.70
N THR A 359 -2.87 27.89 17.75
CA THR A 359 -3.32 26.69 17.04
C THR A 359 -3.03 25.42 17.82
N VAL A 360 -3.98 24.49 17.85
CA VAL A 360 -3.86 23.20 18.53
C VAL A 360 -3.48 22.10 17.54
N ASN A 361 -2.40 21.38 17.84
CA ASN A 361 -2.09 20.08 17.25
C ASN A 361 -2.40 18.95 18.26
N LEU A 362 -2.45 17.69 17.80
CA LEU A 362 -2.66 16.55 18.68
C LEU A 362 -1.61 16.52 19.81
N GLY A 363 -2.08 16.41 21.05
CA GLY A 363 -1.22 16.38 22.24
C GLY A 363 -0.60 17.72 22.66
N THR A 364 -1.02 18.86 22.09
CA THR A 364 -0.48 20.17 22.49
C THR A 364 -0.78 20.48 23.95
N HIS A 365 0.24 20.83 24.72
CA HIS A 365 0.08 21.31 26.10
C HIS A 365 -0.24 22.81 26.10
N LEU A 366 -1.37 23.18 26.69
CA LEU A 366 -1.81 24.57 26.85
C LEU A 366 -2.12 24.86 28.32
N THR A 367 -1.90 26.11 28.72
CA THR A 367 -2.24 26.60 30.06
C THR A 367 -3.72 27.00 30.15
N PRO A 368 -4.33 26.99 31.35
CA PRO A 368 -5.71 27.45 31.54
C PRO A 368 -5.97 28.88 31.04
N ALA A 369 -4.95 29.76 31.12
CA ALA A 369 -5.06 31.12 30.60
C ALA A 369 -5.25 31.14 29.08
N GLN A 370 -4.51 30.29 28.35
CA GLN A 370 -4.57 30.20 26.88
C GLN A 370 -5.90 29.62 26.39
N THR A 371 -6.55 28.78 27.19
CA THR A 371 -7.79 28.07 26.82
C THR A 371 -9.05 28.65 27.49
N SER A 372 -8.91 29.79 28.18
CA SER A 372 -10.00 30.42 28.94
C SER A 372 -11.16 30.93 28.09
N GLN A 373 -10.91 31.22 26.82
CA GLN A 373 -11.88 31.78 25.87
C GLN A 373 -12.26 30.74 24.81
N GLN A 374 -13.49 30.81 24.30
CA GLN A 374 -13.99 29.88 23.29
C GLN A 374 -13.11 29.92 22.02
N PRO A 375 -12.64 28.77 21.51
CA PRO A 375 -11.85 28.72 20.29
C PRO A 375 -12.71 28.80 19.03
N ALA A 376 -12.07 29.18 17.92
CA ALA A 376 -12.57 28.87 16.59
C ALA A 376 -12.28 27.39 16.27
N VAL A 377 -13.26 26.68 15.75
CA VAL A 377 -13.14 25.27 15.36
C VAL A 377 -13.58 25.13 13.90
N GLU A 378 -12.70 24.57 13.07
CA GLU A 378 -12.92 24.35 11.65
C GLU A 378 -12.76 22.86 11.32
N TRP A 379 -13.65 22.32 10.50
CA TRP A 379 -13.57 20.96 9.94
C TRP A 379 -13.98 20.96 8.47
N PRO A 380 -13.62 19.93 7.67
CA PRO A 380 -14.16 19.77 6.33
C PRO A 380 -15.69 19.56 6.37
N THR A 381 -16.43 20.23 5.48
CA THR A 381 -17.90 20.19 5.49
C THR A 381 -18.47 19.68 4.20
N VAL A 382 -19.54 18.91 4.34
CA VAL A 382 -20.45 18.55 3.25
C VAL A 382 -21.53 19.62 3.15
N GLN A 383 -21.90 19.99 1.92
CA GLN A 383 -22.94 20.98 1.68
C GLN A 383 -24.27 20.53 2.34
N CYS A 384 -24.90 21.44 3.08
CA CYS A 384 -26.17 21.22 3.80
C CYS A 384 -26.13 20.15 4.92
N ALA A 385 -24.96 19.63 5.28
CA ALA A 385 -24.85 18.72 6.42
C ALA A 385 -24.95 19.48 7.75
N LEU A 386 -25.52 18.81 8.75
CA LEU A 386 -25.56 19.25 10.14
C LEU A 386 -24.50 18.51 10.95
N TYR A 387 -23.96 19.15 11.97
CA TYR A 387 -22.88 18.60 12.78
C TYR A 387 -23.15 18.75 14.29
N THR A 388 -22.63 17.81 15.06
CA THR A 388 -22.52 17.90 16.52
C THR A 388 -21.05 18.12 16.90
N LEU A 389 -20.77 19.11 17.74
CA LEU A 389 -19.44 19.41 18.28
C LEU A 389 -19.44 19.16 19.79
N ALA A 390 -18.42 18.47 20.30
CA ALA A 390 -18.17 18.26 21.72
C ALA A 390 -16.73 18.63 22.11
N LEU A 391 -16.55 19.21 23.29
CA LEU A 391 -15.28 19.32 24.01
C LEU A 391 -15.43 18.62 25.35
N VAL A 392 -14.57 17.63 25.62
CA VAL A 392 -14.69 16.75 26.79
C VAL A 392 -13.36 16.67 27.56
N ASP A 393 -13.41 16.77 28.88
CA ASP A 393 -12.29 16.49 29.80
C ASP A 393 -12.34 15.03 30.26
N LEU A 394 -11.33 14.24 29.90
CA LEU A 394 -11.30 12.81 30.18
C LEU A 394 -10.75 12.46 31.56
N ASP A 395 -10.14 13.44 32.24
CA ASP A 395 -9.26 13.19 33.38
C ASP A 395 -9.78 13.84 34.66
N ALA A 396 -11.00 14.38 34.71
CA ALA A 396 -11.50 15.02 35.91
C ALA A 396 -11.79 14.01 37.05
N PRO A 397 -11.47 14.34 38.33
CA PRO A 397 -10.73 15.52 38.78
C PRO A 397 -9.22 15.39 38.56
N SER A 398 -8.67 14.17 38.44
CA SER A 398 -7.28 13.94 38.05
C SER A 398 -7.13 12.68 37.19
N ARG A 399 -6.11 12.65 36.33
CA ARG A 399 -5.83 11.48 35.48
C ARG A 399 -5.58 10.20 36.28
N ALA A 400 -5.04 10.31 37.50
CA ALA A 400 -4.76 9.18 38.37
C ALA A 400 -6.02 8.58 39.02
N ASP A 401 -7.05 9.41 39.20
CA ASP A 401 -8.33 9.02 39.81
C ASP A 401 -9.49 9.79 39.12
N PRO A 402 -9.88 9.40 37.89
CA PRO A 402 -10.75 10.20 37.05
C PRO A 402 -12.24 9.89 37.34
N ILE A 403 -12.67 10.05 38.59
CA ILE A 403 -14.04 9.72 39.04
C ILE A 403 -15.14 10.57 38.39
N TYR A 404 -14.79 11.73 37.82
CA TYR A 404 -15.70 12.61 37.08
C TYR A 404 -15.40 12.62 35.59
N ARG A 405 -14.68 11.61 35.08
CA ARG A 405 -14.27 11.52 33.69
C ARG A 405 -15.38 11.86 32.71
N ASN A 406 -14.95 12.37 31.58
CA ASN A 406 -15.78 12.84 30.49
C ASN A 406 -16.63 14.07 30.87
N VAL A 407 -16.03 15.09 31.49
CA VAL A 407 -16.74 16.34 31.79
C VAL A 407 -17.01 17.10 30.49
N ARG A 408 -18.27 17.45 30.25
CA ARG A 408 -18.68 18.21 29.07
C ARG A 408 -18.36 19.70 29.23
N HIS A 409 -17.26 20.12 28.59
CA HIS A 409 -16.84 21.52 28.54
C HIS A 409 -17.56 22.30 27.45
N TRP A 410 -17.98 21.65 26.36
CA TRP A 410 -18.79 22.28 25.31
C TRP A 410 -19.57 21.21 24.55
N LEU A 411 -20.84 21.45 24.24
CA LEU A 411 -21.64 20.57 23.38
C LEU A 411 -22.68 21.37 22.61
N VAL A 412 -22.63 21.25 21.29
CA VAL A 412 -23.53 21.94 20.36
C VAL A 412 -24.00 20.95 19.30
N MET A 413 -25.30 20.84 19.11
CA MET A 413 -25.94 19.98 18.09
C MET A 413 -26.47 20.81 16.92
N ASN A 414 -26.80 20.15 15.81
CA ASN A 414 -27.44 20.74 14.65
C ASN A 414 -26.71 21.96 14.09
N ILE A 415 -25.38 21.95 14.08
CA ILE A 415 -24.56 23.03 13.52
C ILE A 415 -24.67 22.98 11.98
N PRO A 416 -25.21 24.00 11.30
CA PRO A 416 -25.24 24.04 9.85
C PRO A 416 -23.84 24.33 9.29
N GLY A 417 -23.27 23.36 8.58
CA GLY A 417 -21.90 23.44 8.08
C GLY A 417 -20.90 23.65 9.22
N LYS A 418 -20.33 24.87 9.33
CA LYS A 418 -19.37 25.26 10.39
C LYS A 418 -19.90 26.38 11.28
N GLN A 419 -21.17 26.76 11.12
CA GLN A 419 -21.72 27.95 11.76
C GLN A 419 -22.18 27.62 13.19
N ILE A 420 -21.23 27.43 14.10
CA ILE A 420 -21.49 26.95 15.47
C ILE A 420 -22.53 27.80 16.21
N SER A 421 -22.56 29.11 15.96
CA SER A 421 -23.53 30.04 16.56
C SER A 421 -24.99 29.78 16.19
N TYR A 422 -25.24 29.02 15.12
CA TYR A 422 -26.59 28.64 14.67
C TYR A 422 -27.01 27.25 15.17
N GLY A 423 -26.11 26.52 15.85
CA GLY A 423 -26.42 25.24 16.45
C GLY A 423 -27.20 25.35 17.76
N ASN A 424 -27.81 24.26 18.19
CA ASN A 424 -28.45 24.12 19.48
C ASN A 424 -27.39 23.87 20.57
N ILE A 425 -27.19 24.84 21.46
CA ILE A 425 -26.23 24.73 22.56
C ILE A 425 -26.83 23.88 23.67
N ILE A 426 -26.27 22.69 23.88
CA ILE A 426 -26.66 21.77 24.96
C ILE A 426 -25.86 22.08 26.22
N ALA A 427 -24.59 22.42 26.05
CA ALA A 427 -23.73 22.94 27.11
C ALA A 427 -22.81 24.00 26.54
N GLY A 428 -22.88 25.21 27.09
CA GLY A 428 -22.01 26.33 26.72
C GLY A 428 -20.55 26.03 27.03
N PHE A 429 -19.66 26.73 26.30
CA PHE A 429 -18.22 26.58 26.45
C PHE A 429 -17.76 26.98 27.86
N VAL A 430 -17.01 26.09 28.50
CA VAL A 430 -16.24 26.36 29.72
C VAL A 430 -14.79 26.03 29.43
N GLY A 431 -13.89 26.99 29.69
CA GLY A 431 -12.45 26.81 29.45
C GLY A 431 -11.87 25.65 30.27
N PRO A 432 -10.94 24.85 29.70
CA PRO A 432 -10.11 23.91 30.44
C PRO A 432 -9.46 24.54 31.67
N ALA A 433 -9.76 24.01 32.85
CA ALA A 433 -9.29 24.54 34.13
C ALA A 433 -9.10 23.38 35.14
N PRO A 434 -8.11 22.49 34.92
CA PRO A 434 -7.87 21.37 35.82
C PRO A 434 -7.49 21.88 37.22
N PRO A 435 -7.90 21.20 38.31
CA PRO A 435 -7.58 21.64 39.66
C PRO A 435 -6.06 21.66 39.94
N VAL A 436 -5.64 22.51 40.88
CA VAL A 436 -4.23 22.60 41.24
C VAL A 436 -3.75 21.26 41.82
N GLY A 437 -2.63 20.75 41.29
CA GLY A 437 -2.01 19.51 41.76
C GLY A 437 -2.51 18.22 41.10
N THR A 438 -3.46 18.28 40.16
CA THR A 438 -4.01 17.08 39.49
C THR A 438 -3.25 16.68 38.22
N GLY A 439 -2.28 17.49 37.82
CA GLY A 439 -1.44 17.26 36.66
C GLY A 439 -2.08 17.72 35.35
N VAL A 440 -1.65 17.12 34.24
CA VAL A 440 -2.15 17.44 32.90
C VAL A 440 -3.40 16.62 32.61
N HIS A 441 -4.45 17.30 32.16
CA HIS A 441 -5.70 16.69 31.70
C HIS A 441 -5.76 16.63 30.17
N ARG A 442 -6.42 15.59 29.65
CA ARG A 442 -6.73 15.38 28.24
C ARG A 442 -8.08 16.02 27.92
N TYR A 443 -8.04 17.06 27.08
CA TYR A 443 -9.23 17.70 26.51
C TYR A 443 -9.36 17.32 25.04
N VAL A 444 -10.51 16.75 24.65
CA VAL A 444 -10.72 16.23 23.30
C VAL A 444 -11.85 16.96 22.61
N PHE A 445 -11.58 17.51 21.42
CA PHE A 445 -12.60 18.02 20.51
C PHE A 445 -13.06 16.90 19.58
N LEU A 446 -14.37 16.69 19.50
CA LEU A 446 -14.99 15.70 18.63
C LEU A 446 -16.07 16.38 17.78
N VAL A 447 -16.09 16.10 16.48
CA VAL A 447 -17.13 16.58 15.57
C VAL A 447 -17.73 15.38 14.83
N TYR A 448 -19.05 15.30 14.86
CA TYR A 448 -19.82 14.24 14.21
C TYR A 448 -20.70 14.85 13.12
N GLU A 449 -20.67 14.28 11.92
CA GLU A 449 -21.67 14.58 10.88
C GLU A 449 -22.99 13.88 11.24
N GLN A 450 -24.11 14.61 11.18
CA GLN A 450 -25.45 14.08 11.42
C GLN A 450 -26.06 13.58 10.11
N LYS A 451 -25.91 12.28 9.84
CA LYS A 451 -26.39 11.64 8.60
C LYS A 451 -27.92 11.67 8.45
N GLN A 452 -28.63 11.72 9.57
CA GLN A 452 -30.07 11.78 9.70
C GLN A 452 -30.64 13.20 9.54
N GLY A 453 -29.77 14.21 9.37
CA GLY A 453 -30.20 15.61 9.32
C GLY A 453 -30.45 16.16 10.72
N TYR A 454 -31.51 16.97 10.88
CA TYR A 454 -31.83 17.63 12.14
C TYR A 454 -32.26 16.61 13.19
N ILE A 455 -31.72 16.74 14.39
CA ILE A 455 -31.99 15.88 15.54
C ILE A 455 -32.63 16.74 16.61
N GLU A 456 -33.75 16.31 17.18
CA GLU A 456 -34.34 17.04 18.30
C GLU A 456 -33.35 17.08 19.48
N PRO A 457 -32.85 18.27 19.86
CA PRO A 457 -31.82 18.38 20.88
C PRO A 457 -32.40 18.13 22.28
N PRO A 458 -31.62 17.55 23.21
CA PRO A 458 -32.00 17.55 24.61
C PRO A 458 -32.06 18.98 25.17
N PRO A 459 -32.73 19.21 26.31
CA PRO A 459 -32.69 20.48 27.00
C PRO A 459 -31.24 20.90 27.31
N ARG A 460 -30.97 22.20 27.23
CA ARG A 460 -29.68 22.76 27.64
C ARG A 460 -29.45 22.49 29.13
N ASP A 461 -28.29 21.93 29.45
CA ASP A 461 -27.84 21.66 30.81
C ASP A 461 -26.37 22.09 30.98
N ASP A 462 -26.22 23.30 31.52
CA ASP A 462 -24.93 23.90 31.85
C ASP A 462 -24.42 23.54 33.26
N VAL A 463 -25.25 22.86 34.07
CA VAL A 463 -24.97 22.59 35.49
C VAL A 463 -24.40 21.17 35.65
N ASN A 464 -25.08 20.15 35.13
CA ASN A 464 -24.63 18.76 35.26
C ASN A 464 -23.71 18.40 34.09
N ARG A 465 -22.42 18.70 34.25
CA ARG A 465 -21.39 18.44 33.24
C ARG A 465 -20.63 17.13 33.42
N HIS A 466 -20.70 16.52 34.60
CA HIS A 466 -19.99 15.29 34.95
C HIS A 466 -20.73 14.03 34.44
N ASN A 467 -20.03 12.89 34.41
CA ASN A 467 -20.56 11.58 34.03
C ASN A 467 -21.22 11.55 32.64
N PHE A 468 -20.74 12.38 31.72
CA PHE A 468 -21.25 12.42 30.35
C PHE A 468 -20.52 11.37 29.50
N SER A 469 -21.20 10.34 29.02
CA SER A 469 -20.59 9.40 28.07
C SER A 469 -20.79 9.93 26.65
N MET A 470 -19.69 10.29 25.98
CA MET A 470 -19.74 10.68 24.57
C MET A 470 -20.15 9.49 23.69
N GLU A 471 -19.77 8.27 24.08
CA GLU A 471 -20.16 7.04 23.42
C GLU A 471 -21.68 6.83 23.49
N ASP A 472 -22.26 6.83 24.69
CA ASP A 472 -23.71 6.69 24.86
C ASP A 472 -24.46 7.82 24.16
N PHE A 473 -23.92 9.04 24.22
CA PHE A 473 -24.51 10.18 23.53
C PHE A 473 -24.48 9.98 22.01
N ALA A 474 -23.35 9.56 21.44
CA ALA A 474 -23.24 9.27 20.02
C ALA A 474 -24.19 8.14 19.61
N THR A 475 -24.29 7.07 20.39
CA THR A 475 -25.20 5.95 20.14
C THR A 475 -26.66 6.38 20.20
N ASN A 476 -27.07 7.07 21.28
CA ASN A 476 -28.44 7.53 21.49
C ASN A 476 -28.94 8.46 20.39
N TYR A 477 -28.04 9.28 19.83
CA TYR A 477 -28.35 10.23 18.76
C TYR A 477 -27.87 9.77 17.38
N THR A 478 -27.36 8.55 17.25
CA THR A 478 -26.85 7.96 16.00
C THR A 478 -25.82 8.87 15.30
N LEU A 479 -24.83 9.35 16.05
CA LEU A 479 -23.78 10.25 15.56
C LEU A 479 -22.56 9.45 15.07
N GLY A 480 -22.01 9.83 13.92
CA GLY A 480 -20.77 9.24 13.37
C GLY A 480 -20.98 8.05 12.44
N GLU A 481 -19.88 7.53 11.90
CA GLU A 481 -19.88 6.25 11.19
C GLU A 481 -19.96 5.11 12.24
N PRO A 482 -20.70 4.02 11.97
CA PRO A 482 -20.94 2.97 12.96
C PRO A 482 -19.63 2.38 13.53
N GLN A 483 -19.60 2.18 14.86
CA GLN A 483 -18.49 1.64 15.67
C GLN A 483 -17.96 0.28 15.19
N ASP A 484 -18.75 -0.39 14.34
CA ASP A 484 -18.55 -1.75 13.88
C ASP A 484 -17.45 -1.93 12.84
N LYS A 485 -16.66 -0.89 12.56
CA LYS A 485 -15.49 -0.90 11.65
C LYS A 485 -15.73 -1.57 10.30
N ILE A 486 -16.98 -1.63 9.84
CA ILE A 486 -17.38 -2.27 8.57
C ILE A 486 -16.50 -1.78 7.41
N VAL A 487 -16.08 -0.51 7.46
CA VAL A 487 -15.01 0.05 6.63
C VAL A 487 -13.84 0.44 7.55
N PRO A 488 -12.64 -0.17 7.42
CA PRO A 488 -12.20 -1.02 6.32
C PRO A 488 -12.35 -2.54 6.53
N ASP A 489 -12.87 -3.02 7.67
CA ASP A 489 -12.75 -4.45 8.04
C ASP A 489 -13.41 -5.40 7.04
N VAL A 490 -14.57 -5.00 6.49
CA VAL A 490 -15.39 -5.82 5.59
C VAL A 490 -15.47 -5.21 4.18
N LEU A 491 -15.43 -3.88 4.09
CA LEU A 491 -15.60 -3.11 2.87
C LEU A 491 -14.46 -2.09 2.68
N ASP A 492 -13.93 -1.97 1.47
CA ASP A 492 -12.86 -1.01 1.12
C ASP A 492 -13.34 0.45 1.04
N ALA A 493 -14.65 0.70 1.03
CA ALA A 493 -15.24 2.03 0.93
C ALA A 493 -16.67 2.07 1.51
N CYS A 494 -17.09 3.22 2.02
CA CYS A 494 -18.47 3.42 2.49
C CYS A 494 -19.47 3.30 1.32
N PRO A 495 -20.57 2.54 1.48
CA PRO A 495 -21.65 2.51 0.50
C PRO A 495 -22.30 3.88 0.32
N ARG A 496 -22.76 4.19 -0.90
CA ARG A 496 -23.39 5.49 -1.20
C ARG A 496 -24.79 5.65 -0.60
N TYR A 497 -25.53 4.57 -0.45
CA TYR A 497 -26.90 4.56 0.09
C TYR A 497 -27.08 3.51 1.19
N THR A 498 -28.08 3.68 2.03
CA THR A 498 -28.46 2.67 3.03
C THR A 498 -29.47 1.68 2.45
N LEU A 499 -29.23 0.37 2.60
CA LEU A 499 -30.21 -0.66 2.21
C LEU A 499 -31.41 -0.66 3.16
N LYS A 500 -32.62 -0.77 2.63
CA LYS A 500 -33.80 -1.08 3.45
C LYS A 500 -33.94 -2.60 3.52
N ILE A 501 -33.60 -3.18 4.67
CA ILE A 501 -33.71 -4.61 4.96
C ILE A 501 -34.87 -4.80 5.93
N THR A 502 -35.86 -5.61 5.56
CA THR A 502 -37.02 -5.90 6.40
C THR A 502 -37.28 -7.39 6.41
N PHE A 503 -37.24 -7.99 7.60
CA PHE A 503 -37.52 -9.40 7.81
C PHE A 503 -39.02 -9.67 7.86
N PRO A 504 -39.47 -10.90 7.59
CA PRO A 504 -40.89 -11.28 7.71
C PRO A 504 -41.47 -11.03 9.12
N SER A 505 -40.63 -11.07 10.15
CA SER A 505 -40.94 -10.69 11.54
C SER A 505 -41.32 -9.21 11.73
N LYS A 506 -41.23 -8.39 10.67
CA LYS A 506 -41.30 -6.91 10.67
C LYS A 506 -40.10 -6.21 11.31
N ALA A 507 -39.12 -6.97 11.81
CA ALA A 507 -37.84 -6.41 12.21
C ALA A 507 -37.10 -5.83 11.00
N SER A 508 -36.25 -4.85 11.23
CA SER A 508 -35.47 -4.18 10.18
C SER A 508 -34.06 -3.91 10.65
N ALA A 509 -33.10 -4.01 9.73
CA ALA A 509 -31.73 -3.61 10.00
C ALA A 509 -31.61 -2.08 9.96
N LYS A 510 -30.95 -1.52 10.96
CA LYS A 510 -30.74 -0.09 11.20
C LYS A 510 -29.29 0.12 11.66
N LEU A 511 -28.34 -0.06 10.74
CA LEU A 511 -26.91 0.23 10.91
C LEU A 511 -26.37 -0.06 12.31
N GLY A 512 -26.30 -1.35 12.67
CA GLY A 512 -25.68 -1.81 13.92
C GLY A 512 -26.66 -2.08 15.07
N ASN A 513 -27.96 -1.99 14.83
CA ASN A 513 -28.93 -2.47 15.80
C ASN A 513 -28.80 -4.00 16.02
N GLU A 514 -29.10 -4.46 17.23
CA GLU A 514 -29.23 -5.89 17.52
C GLU A 514 -30.58 -6.43 17.06
N LEU A 515 -30.57 -7.64 16.49
CA LEU A 515 -31.75 -8.41 16.11
C LEU A 515 -31.65 -9.82 16.68
N THR A 516 -32.76 -10.35 17.18
CA THR A 516 -32.79 -11.71 17.76
C THR A 516 -32.79 -12.79 16.69
N LEU A 517 -32.36 -14.01 17.03
CA LEU A 517 -32.31 -15.13 16.07
C LEU A 517 -33.68 -15.43 15.44
N ALA A 518 -34.76 -15.27 16.20
CA ALA A 518 -36.12 -15.42 15.69
C ALA A 518 -36.50 -14.34 14.67
N GLN A 519 -35.97 -13.11 14.82
CA GLN A 519 -36.24 -12.01 13.91
C GLN A 519 -35.52 -12.17 12.57
N VAL A 520 -34.35 -12.82 12.56
CA VAL A 520 -33.44 -12.95 11.39
C VAL A 520 -33.38 -14.36 10.81
N LYS A 521 -34.37 -15.19 11.15
CA LYS A 521 -34.46 -16.59 10.73
C LYS A 521 -34.79 -16.74 9.23
N ASP A 522 -35.62 -15.85 8.70
CA ASP A 522 -36.16 -15.99 7.35
C ASP A 522 -35.56 -14.95 6.39
N GLU A 523 -35.56 -15.27 5.09
CA GLU A 523 -34.99 -14.41 4.05
C GLU A 523 -35.62 -13.00 4.07
N PRO A 524 -34.82 -11.92 4.18
CA PRO A 524 -35.34 -10.57 4.28
C PRO A 524 -35.69 -9.99 2.90
N ARG A 525 -36.65 -9.07 2.89
CA ARG A 525 -36.84 -8.16 1.77
C ARG A 525 -35.75 -7.08 1.79
N VAL A 526 -34.97 -6.98 0.72
CA VAL A 526 -33.91 -5.97 0.57
C VAL A 526 -34.25 -5.02 -0.57
N VAL A 527 -34.20 -3.71 -0.32
CA VAL A 527 -34.53 -2.67 -1.30
C VAL A 527 -33.43 -1.60 -1.34
N TRP A 528 -33.07 -1.18 -2.56
CA TRP A 528 -32.11 -0.11 -2.84
C TRP A 528 -32.55 0.76 -4.03
N PRO A 529 -31.95 1.96 -4.21
CA PRO A 529 -32.15 2.78 -5.40
C PRO A 529 -31.63 2.09 -6.67
N THR A 530 -32.46 2.02 -7.71
CA THR A 530 -32.12 1.35 -8.97
C THR A 530 -32.05 2.33 -10.13
N THR A 531 -31.30 1.93 -11.17
CA THR A 531 -31.25 2.59 -12.47
C THR A 531 -31.87 1.62 -13.48
N CYS A 532 -32.77 2.14 -14.33
CA CYS A 532 -33.47 1.32 -15.32
C CYS A 532 -32.48 0.52 -16.18
N GLY A 533 -32.79 -0.77 -16.41
CA GLY A 533 -31.96 -1.68 -17.20
C GLY A 533 -30.61 -2.08 -16.58
N SER A 534 -30.29 -1.65 -15.35
CA SER A 534 -29.03 -2.03 -14.69
C SER A 534 -29.14 -3.36 -13.93
N LEU A 535 -28.03 -4.09 -13.90
CA LEU A 535 -27.86 -5.31 -13.12
C LEU A 535 -27.12 -5.03 -11.81
N TYR A 536 -27.38 -5.82 -10.79
CA TYR A 536 -26.82 -5.67 -9.46
C TYR A 536 -26.32 -6.99 -8.89
N THR A 537 -25.31 -6.89 -8.02
CA THR A 537 -24.84 -7.97 -7.16
C THR A 537 -25.21 -7.65 -5.72
N LEU A 538 -25.84 -8.59 -5.03
CA LEU A 538 -26.09 -8.55 -3.59
C LEU A 538 -25.23 -9.59 -2.89
N ALA A 539 -24.56 -9.18 -1.82
CA ALA A 539 -23.81 -10.07 -0.94
C ALA A 539 -24.17 -9.78 0.52
N MET A 540 -24.42 -10.84 1.29
CA MET A 540 -24.58 -10.81 2.74
C MET A 540 -23.53 -11.72 3.37
N MET A 541 -22.87 -11.24 4.41
CA MET A 541 -21.78 -11.93 5.10
C MET A 541 -21.90 -11.83 6.61
N ASP A 542 -21.44 -12.88 7.28
CA ASP A 542 -21.04 -12.87 8.68
C ASP A 542 -19.55 -12.52 8.76
N ALA A 543 -19.24 -11.38 9.39
CA ALA A 543 -17.90 -10.83 9.46
C ALA A 543 -17.08 -11.29 10.69
N ASP A 544 -17.70 -12.02 11.63
CA ASP A 544 -17.10 -12.32 12.94
C ASP A 544 -17.02 -13.82 13.24
N ILE A 545 -17.06 -14.67 12.21
CA ILE A 545 -16.71 -16.07 12.36
C ILE A 545 -15.25 -16.21 12.82
N PRO A 546 -14.86 -17.31 13.51
CA PRO A 546 -13.51 -17.49 14.03
C PRO A 546 -12.41 -17.15 13.03
N VAL A 547 -11.32 -16.53 13.49
CA VAL A 547 -10.23 -15.95 12.68
C VAL A 547 -9.66 -16.91 11.62
N THR A 548 -9.69 -18.22 11.88
CA THR A 548 -9.26 -19.27 10.95
C THR A 548 -10.09 -19.33 9.67
N LEU A 549 -11.35 -18.88 9.71
CA LEU A 549 -12.30 -18.91 8.60
C LEU A 549 -12.52 -17.54 7.93
N ARG A 550 -12.05 -16.44 8.57
CA ARG A 550 -12.11 -15.02 8.15
C ARG A 550 -13.51 -14.41 8.07
N SER A 551 -14.39 -14.93 7.23
CA SER A 551 -15.75 -14.43 6.96
C SER A 551 -16.59 -15.50 6.25
N ALA A 552 -17.90 -15.51 6.45
CA ALA A 552 -18.80 -16.46 5.79
C ALA A 552 -19.84 -15.72 4.95
N LYS A 553 -20.02 -16.11 3.68
CA LYS A 553 -21.11 -15.60 2.85
C LYS A 553 -22.43 -16.30 3.23
N HIS A 554 -23.39 -15.51 3.70
CA HIS A 554 -24.74 -15.94 4.03
C HIS A 554 -25.66 -15.88 2.81
N TRP A 555 -25.42 -14.95 1.88
CA TRP A 555 -26.20 -14.82 0.66
C TRP A 555 -25.36 -14.19 -0.45
N LEU A 556 -25.42 -14.71 -1.67
CA LEU A 556 -24.76 -14.12 -2.83
C LEU A 556 -25.61 -14.31 -4.08
N VAL A 557 -26.06 -13.21 -4.67
CA VAL A 557 -26.86 -13.19 -5.89
C VAL A 557 -26.27 -12.17 -6.85
N VAL A 558 -26.04 -12.57 -8.09
CA VAL A 558 -25.55 -11.70 -9.17
C VAL A 558 -26.64 -11.50 -10.23
N ASN A 559 -26.41 -10.59 -11.17
CA ASN A 559 -27.31 -10.34 -12.30
C ASN A 559 -28.75 -10.00 -11.91
N ILE A 560 -28.94 -9.35 -10.75
CA ILE A 560 -30.26 -8.93 -10.26
C ILE A 560 -30.77 -7.77 -11.14
N PRO A 561 -31.88 -7.91 -11.87
CA PRO A 561 -32.45 -6.80 -12.63
C PRO A 561 -33.14 -5.81 -11.68
N GLY A 562 -32.63 -4.58 -11.64
CA GLY A 562 -33.15 -3.56 -10.72
C GLY A 562 -32.97 -3.98 -9.26
N ASN A 563 -34.06 -4.33 -8.59
CA ASN A 563 -34.07 -4.83 -7.22
C ASN A 563 -34.90 -6.11 -7.05
N ASN A 564 -35.19 -6.80 -8.16
CA ASN A 564 -35.93 -8.07 -8.10
C ASN A 564 -34.96 -9.25 -7.91
N ILE A 565 -34.64 -9.56 -6.66
CA ILE A 565 -33.62 -10.55 -6.31
C ILE A 565 -33.95 -11.94 -6.85
N THR A 566 -35.24 -12.30 -6.95
CA THR A 566 -35.68 -13.60 -7.46
C THR A 566 -35.31 -13.84 -8.93
N ASP A 567 -35.10 -12.76 -9.68
CA ASP A 567 -34.75 -12.81 -11.11
C ASP A 567 -33.23 -12.79 -11.31
N GLY A 568 -32.44 -12.74 -10.24
CA GLY A 568 -30.98 -12.82 -10.27
C GLY A 568 -30.46 -14.26 -10.26
N ASP A 569 -29.20 -14.42 -10.64
CA ASP A 569 -28.49 -15.69 -10.59
C ASP A 569 -27.97 -15.92 -9.16
N ILE A 570 -28.59 -16.86 -8.44
CA ILE A 570 -28.23 -17.19 -7.06
C ILE A 570 -26.97 -18.05 -7.05
N LEU A 571 -25.87 -17.50 -6.54
CA LEU A 571 -24.59 -18.21 -6.41
C LEU A 571 -24.42 -18.88 -5.06
N ALA A 572 -25.06 -18.32 -4.02
CA ALA A 572 -25.21 -18.94 -2.72
C ALA A 572 -26.55 -18.50 -2.11
N GLY A 573 -27.41 -19.45 -1.76
CA GLY A 573 -28.72 -19.18 -1.16
C GLY A 573 -28.61 -18.56 0.23
N PHE A 574 -29.67 -17.89 0.68
CA PHE A 574 -29.74 -17.28 2.01
C PHE A 574 -29.58 -18.33 3.11
N ILE A 575 -28.74 -18.02 4.09
CA ILE A 575 -28.61 -18.76 5.35
C ILE A 575 -28.95 -17.82 6.51
N PRO A 576 -29.78 -18.27 7.47
CA PRO A 576 -30.13 -17.48 8.65
C PRO A 576 -28.91 -16.95 9.42
N SER A 577 -29.04 -15.78 10.03
CA SER A 577 -28.00 -15.18 10.88
C SER A 577 -27.97 -15.82 12.26
N GLY A 578 -27.41 -17.03 12.34
CA GLY A 578 -27.31 -17.84 13.55
C GLY A 578 -25.86 -18.06 13.98
N PRO A 579 -25.27 -17.16 14.78
CA PRO A 579 -23.93 -17.35 15.31
C PRO A 579 -23.88 -18.56 16.28
N PRO A 580 -22.75 -19.30 16.35
CA PRO A 580 -22.58 -20.43 17.26
C PRO A 580 -22.73 -20.07 18.75
N GLU A 581 -23.10 -21.05 19.57
CA GLU A 581 -23.11 -20.89 21.03
C GLU A 581 -21.71 -20.48 21.54
N GLY A 582 -21.65 -19.39 22.30
CA GLY A 582 -20.40 -18.90 22.90
C GLY A 582 -19.45 -18.17 21.96
N SER A 583 -19.81 -17.92 20.69
CA SER A 583 -18.98 -17.12 19.77
C SER A 583 -19.12 -15.60 19.94
N GLY A 584 -20.08 -15.15 20.74
CA GLY A 584 -20.34 -13.74 21.02
C GLY A 584 -21.25 -13.10 19.99
N ILE A 585 -21.13 -11.77 19.87
CA ILE A 585 -21.92 -10.95 18.94
C ILE A 585 -21.25 -10.97 17.57
N HIS A 586 -22.04 -11.18 16.51
CA HIS A 586 -21.60 -11.18 15.12
C HIS A 586 -22.23 -10.03 14.32
N ARG A 587 -21.42 -9.39 13.46
CA ARG A 587 -21.83 -8.38 12.47
C ARG A 587 -22.28 -9.06 11.18
N TYR A 588 -23.56 -8.94 10.87
CA TYR A 588 -24.13 -9.38 9.60
C TYR A 588 -24.25 -8.21 8.65
N VAL A 589 -23.39 -8.20 7.64
CA VAL A 589 -23.24 -7.08 6.71
C VAL A 589 -23.86 -7.46 5.38
N THR A 590 -24.72 -6.58 4.84
CA THR A 590 -25.30 -6.74 3.51
C THR A 590 -24.90 -5.56 2.63
N VAL A 591 -24.42 -5.85 1.42
CA VAL A 591 -23.95 -4.85 0.47
C VAL A 591 -24.46 -5.15 -0.93
N VAL A 592 -24.75 -4.10 -1.69
CA VAL A 592 -25.15 -4.14 -3.10
C VAL A 592 -24.17 -3.34 -3.94
N TYR A 593 -23.76 -3.92 -5.07
CA TYR A 593 -22.98 -3.28 -6.12
C TYR A 593 -23.78 -3.17 -7.41
N ARG A 594 -23.56 -2.10 -8.18
CA ARG A 594 -24.04 -2.02 -9.56
C ARG A 594 -23.04 -2.75 -10.45
N GLN A 595 -23.52 -3.65 -11.29
CA GLN A 595 -22.65 -4.36 -12.22
C GLN A 595 -22.42 -3.52 -13.48
N PRO A 596 -21.18 -3.46 -13.99
CA PRO A 596 -20.92 -2.85 -15.30
C PRO A 596 -21.49 -3.73 -16.43
N HIS A 597 -21.47 -5.05 -16.26
CA HIS A 597 -21.90 -6.06 -17.24
C HIS A 597 -22.54 -7.27 -16.54
N ARG A 598 -23.19 -8.16 -17.30
CA ARG A 598 -23.65 -9.45 -16.78
C ARG A 598 -22.42 -10.30 -16.37
N ILE A 599 -22.55 -11.07 -15.29
CA ILE A 599 -21.53 -11.99 -14.79
C ILE A 599 -21.94 -13.40 -15.16
N ASP A 600 -21.26 -14.02 -16.11
CA ASP A 600 -21.57 -15.38 -16.59
C ASP A 600 -20.50 -16.39 -16.15
N GLY A 601 -20.83 -17.69 -16.23
CA GLY A 601 -19.89 -18.78 -15.95
C GLY A 601 -19.69 -19.14 -14.47
N LEU A 602 -20.45 -18.50 -13.56
CA LEU A 602 -20.48 -18.87 -12.15
C LEU A 602 -21.59 -19.87 -11.86
N ILE A 603 -21.26 -20.90 -11.09
CA ILE A 603 -22.18 -21.96 -10.72
C ILE A 603 -22.53 -21.80 -9.24
N ARG A 604 -23.81 -21.99 -8.92
CA ARG A 604 -24.30 -22.03 -7.55
C ARG A 604 -23.55 -23.08 -6.74
N ASN A 605 -22.98 -22.68 -5.61
CA ASN A 605 -22.33 -23.58 -4.68
C ASN A 605 -22.69 -23.18 -3.24
N ASP A 606 -23.46 -24.05 -2.59
CA ASP A 606 -24.00 -23.84 -1.26
C ASP A 606 -23.24 -24.60 -0.15
N THR A 607 -22.15 -25.31 -0.46
CA THR A 607 -21.41 -26.05 0.57
C THR A 607 -20.76 -25.13 1.59
N ILE A 608 -20.54 -25.63 2.81
CA ILE A 608 -19.93 -24.88 3.91
C ILE A 608 -18.54 -24.37 3.51
N GLU A 609 -17.73 -25.22 2.86
CA GLU A 609 -16.37 -24.88 2.43
C GLU A 609 -16.37 -23.74 1.40
N SER A 610 -17.40 -23.67 0.55
CA SER A 610 -17.52 -22.61 -0.45
C SER A 610 -17.92 -21.26 0.15
N ARG A 611 -18.47 -21.27 1.38
CA ARG A 611 -19.04 -20.09 2.03
C ARG A 611 -18.05 -19.36 2.93
N VAL A 612 -17.13 -20.09 3.55
CA VAL A 612 -16.07 -19.52 4.40
C VAL A 612 -14.96 -18.86 3.58
N SER A 613 -14.17 -18.01 4.22
CA SER A 613 -13.09 -17.21 3.61
C SER A 613 -13.54 -16.35 2.43
N PHE A 614 -14.81 -15.93 2.42
CA PHE A 614 -15.37 -15.12 1.35
C PHE A 614 -15.05 -13.64 1.54
N ASP A 615 -14.21 -13.10 0.66
CA ASP A 615 -13.87 -11.69 0.62
C ASP A 615 -14.69 -10.95 -0.46
N VAL A 616 -15.66 -10.15 -0.01
CA VAL A 616 -16.56 -9.39 -0.89
C VAL A 616 -15.81 -8.30 -1.67
N THR A 617 -14.74 -7.73 -1.11
CA THR A 617 -13.93 -6.70 -1.78
C THR A 617 -13.13 -7.32 -2.92
N LYS A 618 -12.57 -8.51 -2.70
CA LYS A 618 -11.88 -9.29 -3.73
C LYS A 618 -12.85 -9.73 -4.82
N PHE A 619 -14.06 -10.17 -4.43
CA PHE A 619 -15.12 -10.49 -5.39
C PHE A 619 -15.45 -9.26 -6.26
N ALA A 620 -15.72 -8.11 -5.64
CA ALA A 620 -16.04 -6.87 -6.35
C ALA A 620 -14.92 -6.43 -7.31
N ARG A 621 -13.65 -6.58 -6.91
CA ARG A 621 -12.49 -6.30 -7.78
C ARG A 621 -12.41 -7.26 -8.97
N ASN A 622 -12.56 -8.55 -8.73
CA ASN A 622 -12.49 -9.57 -9.80
C ASN A 622 -13.53 -9.33 -10.90
N TYR A 623 -14.72 -8.87 -10.52
CA TYR A 623 -15.82 -8.59 -11.46
C TYR A 623 -15.99 -7.11 -11.82
N LYS A 624 -15.02 -6.25 -11.44
CA LYS A 624 -15.00 -4.81 -11.74
C LYS A 624 -16.28 -4.08 -11.31
N LEU A 625 -16.85 -4.45 -10.17
CA LEU A 625 -18.12 -3.91 -9.67
C LEU A 625 -18.02 -2.45 -9.19
N GLY A 626 -16.81 -1.91 -9.05
CA GLY A 626 -16.57 -0.56 -8.56
C GLY A 626 -16.84 -0.43 -7.06
N LYS A 627 -17.23 0.78 -6.63
CA LYS A 627 -17.55 1.07 -5.22
C LYS A 627 -18.91 0.49 -4.82
N PRO A 628 -19.10 0.11 -3.56
CA PRO A 628 -20.40 -0.36 -3.07
C PRO A 628 -21.47 0.72 -3.26
N LEU A 629 -22.59 0.33 -3.86
CA LEU A 629 -23.69 1.24 -4.13
C LEU A 629 -24.51 1.49 -2.87
N ALA A 630 -24.90 0.42 -2.18
CA ALA A 630 -25.71 0.51 -0.98
C ALA A 630 -25.33 -0.57 0.03
N GLY A 631 -25.45 -0.29 1.32
CA GLY A 631 -25.17 -1.27 2.38
C GLY A 631 -25.98 -1.03 3.64
N ASN A 632 -26.10 -2.06 4.48
CA ASN A 632 -26.66 -1.99 5.82
C ASN A 632 -26.14 -3.21 6.61
N PHE A 633 -26.18 -3.16 7.93
CA PHE A 633 -25.75 -4.27 8.77
C PHE A 633 -26.46 -4.22 10.13
N TYR A 634 -26.41 -5.33 10.84
CA TYR A 634 -26.98 -5.48 12.18
C TYR A 634 -26.17 -6.52 12.97
N HIS A 635 -26.42 -6.58 14.27
CA HIS A 635 -25.82 -7.55 15.17
C HIS A 635 -26.78 -8.69 15.48
N ALA A 636 -26.26 -9.90 15.61
CA ALA A 636 -26.96 -10.99 16.27
C ALA A 636 -25.99 -11.80 17.12
N GLN A 637 -26.50 -12.40 18.18
CA GLN A 637 -25.75 -13.28 19.09
C GLN A 637 -26.58 -14.51 19.41
N TRP A 638 -25.92 -15.56 19.89
CA TRP A 638 -26.61 -16.78 20.29
C TRP A 638 -27.48 -16.55 21.54
N GLU A 639 -28.72 -17.04 21.52
CA GLU A 639 -29.66 -16.98 22.64
C GLU A 639 -30.16 -18.37 23.05
N LYS A 640 -30.12 -18.65 24.35
CA LYS A 640 -30.42 -19.95 24.99
C LYS A 640 -31.87 -20.42 24.82
N SER A 641 -32.79 -19.54 24.41
CA SER A 641 -34.22 -19.82 24.22
C SER A 641 -34.59 -20.42 22.85
N SER A 642 -33.60 -20.85 22.05
CA SER A 642 -33.80 -21.22 20.63
C SER A 642 -33.57 -22.71 20.30
N ALA A 643 -33.40 -23.57 21.31
CA ALA A 643 -33.24 -25.02 21.14
C ALA A 643 -34.57 -25.74 20.89
#